data_AF-A0A7C7WV33-F1
#
_entry.id   AF-A0A7C7WV33-F1
#
_cell.length_a   1.000
_cell.length_b   1.000
_cell.length_c   1.000
_cell.angle_alpha   90.00
_cell.angle_beta   90.00
_cell.angle_gamma   90.00
#
_symmetry.space_group_name_H-M   'P 1'
#
loop_
_entity.id
_entity.type
_entity.pdbx_description
1 polymer ?
#
loop_
_entity_poly.entity_id
_entity_poly.type
_entity_poly.pdbx_seq_one_letter_code
_entity_poly.pdbx_strand_id
1 'polypeptide(L)'
;MNIDQITEILDAPSSGEHWLKSLGIDDLEQGYARLQSIESAGVTRDLLAVLAGQLTLQLPRLSDPDMALNNLQRFISASRNPLSTVALMERDDSVLPALLLIFSTSQHLSDLLVQDGEAFDLLRLTEGSPIARQVLIDEIVAETKTAHDEEAAMLILRRYKRRETLRIAYGDIVCQQNIETVTEQISWLADALCEAAIQWARQDLSETRGHPRRRSGEPARFVALALGKLGGTELNYSSDIDLVFLCDSDGKTDGKRKIPNSEFFERLAAEVVKLLSDNTELGAPYRVDLRLRPNGTNGPLAMDAIAALRHYDVAGRTWERQAYVKARPMAGDTDLGDWFLTEMEPWIYRRYLTSADITGIKALKRRIEKRTQCHSTDHRNVKTGPGGIRDIEFAIQFLQLLNGGDMPEVRTENTLQAIRCLERGGCLTSQEQTILETNYTLLRNIEHRLQIMFDLQTHLLPDTDAELRRLAIRLGYDIETALPKFRADIEEQTALNRQILNHLLHDAFPQDDDGTPEADLVLDPEPDELTIADCLLKYQFRDVQEAYRNLTSLAQEKTIFLSGRRCRHFLAAIATDLLCEISRTPDPDFTLMNLSSVSESLGGKGILWELFSFNPPTLQLYVRLCASSPYLSGILKSYPGMIDELMDSLLMTDLPSFQSLQETLAGLLKGADDPVPIVHAFKNAQHLRVGVRDLIGKDDIQKTH
;
A
#
# COMPACT_ATOMS: atom_id res chain seq x y z
N MET A 1 23.52 41.80 -22.79
CA MET A 1 24.81 41.71 -23.51
C MET A 1 24.67 42.47 -24.82
N ASN A 2 25.72 43.06 -25.41
CA ASN A 2 25.62 43.72 -26.71
C ASN A 2 25.98 42.78 -27.87
N ILE A 3 25.72 43.20 -29.11
CA ILE A 3 25.94 42.38 -30.30
C ILE A 3 27.43 42.10 -30.56
N ASP A 4 28.30 43.05 -30.21
CA ASP A 4 29.74 42.90 -30.39
C ASP A 4 30.31 41.82 -29.46
N GLN A 5 29.82 41.77 -28.21
CA GLN A 5 30.17 40.75 -27.22
C GLN A 5 29.71 39.35 -27.64
N ILE A 6 28.48 39.18 -28.16
CA ILE A 6 28.04 37.84 -28.61
C ILE A 6 28.81 37.41 -29.85
N THR A 7 29.14 38.36 -30.73
CA THR A 7 29.95 38.10 -31.92
C THR A 7 31.35 37.64 -31.52
N GLU A 8 31.98 38.30 -30.55
CA GLU A 8 33.29 37.88 -30.02
C GLU A 8 33.21 36.51 -29.34
N ILE A 9 32.16 36.23 -28.56
CA ILE A 9 31.94 34.92 -27.93
C ILE A 9 31.81 33.83 -28.99
N LEU A 10 31.07 34.07 -30.07
CA LEU A 10 30.83 33.08 -31.14
C LEU A 10 32.02 32.94 -32.08
N ASP A 11 32.79 34.00 -32.33
CA ASP A 11 33.90 33.97 -33.30
C ASP A 11 35.25 33.58 -32.64
N ALA A 12 35.39 33.74 -31.31
CA ALA A 12 36.60 33.40 -30.53
C ALA A 12 36.29 32.40 -29.40
N PRO A 13 36.61 31.09 -29.57
CA PRO A 13 36.30 30.05 -28.58
C PRO A 13 36.82 30.33 -27.16
N SER A 14 38.01 30.94 -27.04
CA SER A 14 38.61 31.28 -25.74
C SER A 14 37.82 32.32 -24.94
N SER A 15 37.16 33.27 -25.61
CA SER A 15 36.32 34.28 -24.96
C SER A 15 34.98 33.67 -24.52
N GLY A 16 34.44 32.74 -25.32
CA GLY A 16 33.24 31.97 -24.97
C GLY A 16 33.42 31.06 -23.75
N GLU A 17 34.57 30.42 -23.59
CA GLU A 17 34.86 29.56 -22.43
C GLU A 17 34.75 30.31 -21.09
N HIS A 18 35.28 31.54 -21.00
CA HIS A 18 35.24 32.30 -19.76
C HIS A 18 33.81 32.70 -19.39
N TRP A 19 33.02 33.12 -20.37
CA TRP A 19 31.62 33.45 -20.17
C TRP A 19 30.80 32.22 -19.78
N LEU A 20 30.92 31.10 -20.50
CA LEU A 20 30.22 29.85 -20.18
C LEU A 20 30.53 29.35 -18.75
N LYS A 21 31.79 29.42 -18.31
CA LYS A 21 32.15 29.12 -16.91
C LYS A 21 31.42 30.01 -15.92
N SER A 22 31.25 31.31 -16.22
CA SER A 22 30.50 32.23 -15.36
C SER A 22 29.01 31.91 -15.28
N LEU A 23 28.46 31.16 -16.24
CA LEU A 23 27.08 30.68 -16.25
C LEU A 23 26.88 29.40 -15.43
N GLY A 24 27.97 28.77 -14.95
CA GLY A 24 27.92 27.46 -14.30
C GLY A 24 27.83 26.28 -15.27
N ILE A 25 28.26 26.45 -16.52
CA ILE A 25 28.36 25.37 -17.51
C ILE A 25 29.65 24.58 -17.27
N ASP A 26 29.51 23.28 -17.04
CA ASP A 26 30.62 22.35 -16.83
C ASP A 26 31.21 21.85 -18.17
N ASP A 27 30.34 21.51 -19.15
CA ASP A 27 30.77 21.06 -20.48
C ASP A 27 30.83 22.23 -21.47
N LEU A 28 31.97 22.91 -21.49
CA LEU A 28 32.17 24.12 -22.29
C LEU A 28 32.11 23.87 -23.80
N GLU A 29 32.59 22.71 -24.25
CA GLU A 29 32.58 22.33 -25.67
C GLU A 29 31.13 22.18 -26.15
N GLN A 30 30.31 21.43 -25.40
CA GLN A 30 28.89 21.28 -25.71
C GLN A 30 28.11 22.58 -25.50
N GLY A 31 28.42 23.35 -24.45
CA GLY A 31 27.81 24.65 -24.19
C GLY A 31 27.99 25.60 -25.39
N TYR A 32 29.19 25.67 -25.93
CA TYR A 32 29.50 26.47 -27.11
C TYR A 32 28.79 25.95 -28.38
N ALA A 33 28.84 24.63 -28.62
CA ALA A 33 28.15 24.01 -29.76
C ALA A 33 26.63 24.25 -29.75
N ARG A 34 26.00 24.25 -28.57
CA ARG A 34 24.57 24.55 -28.39
C ARG A 34 24.23 25.99 -28.80
N LEU A 35 25.08 26.95 -28.45
CA LEU A 35 24.87 28.36 -28.85
C LEU A 35 25.01 28.54 -30.36
N GLN A 36 26.01 27.92 -30.98
CA GLN A 36 26.16 27.92 -32.44
C GLN A 36 24.98 27.25 -33.13
N SER A 37 24.41 26.20 -32.53
CA SER A 37 23.20 25.55 -33.05
C SER A 37 21.98 26.48 -32.99
N ILE A 38 21.82 27.29 -31.94
CA ILE A 38 20.73 28.28 -31.86
C ILE A 38 20.89 29.35 -32.95
N GLU A 39 22.10 29.85 -33.20
CA GLU A 39 22.38 30.78 -34.32
C GLU A 39 22.05 30.12 -35.67
N SER A 40 22.52 28.88 -35.86
CA SER A 40 22.31 28.11 -37.10
C SER A 40 20.84 27.75 -37.36
N ALA A 41 19.99 27.75 -36.33
CA ALA A 41 18.55 27.56 -36.43
C ALA A 41 17.81 28.81 -37.00
N GLY A 42 18.53 29.89 -37.30
CA GLY A 42 17.98 31.10 -37.93
C GLY A 42 17.65 32.23 -36.94
N VAL A 43 18.16 32.17 -35.70
CA VAL A 43 18.05 33.26 -34.72
C VAL A 43 19.10 34.32 -35.05
N THR A 44 18.70 35.59 -35.12
CA THR A 44 19.64 36.69 -35.44
C THR A 44 20.60 36.94 -34.28
N ARG A 45 21.80 37.45 -34.59
CA ARG A 45 22.81 37.79 -33.56
C ARG A 45 22.30 38.83 -32.56
N ASP A 46 21.41 39.74 -32.99
CA ASP A 46 20.78 40.73 -32.10
C ASP A 46 19.94 40.05 -31.01
N LEU A 47 19.04 39.14 -31.43
CA LEU A 47 18.19 38.37 -30.51
C LEU A 47 19.01 37.42 -29.64
N LEU A 48 20.06 36.82 -30.21
CA LEU A 48 20.97 35.96 -29.47
C LEU A 48 21.75 36.74 -28.40
N ALA A 49 22.10 38.01 -28.64
CA ALA A 49 22.72 38.88 -27.64
C ALA A 49 21.78 39.18 -26.47
N VAL A 50 20.49 39.38 -26.74
CA VAL A 50 19.46 39.54 -25.70
C VAL A 50 19.30 38.26 -24.90
N LEU A 51 19.13 37.12 -25.59
CA LEU A 51 19.02 35.80 -24.97
C LEU A 51 20.22 35.50 -24.07
N ALA A 52 21.44 35.71 -24.57
CA ALA A 52 22.68 35.54 -23.79
C ALA A 52 22.74 36.47 -22.56
N GLY A 53 22.23 37.69 -22.68
CA GLY A 53 22.06 38.60 -21.54
C GLY A 53 21.15 38.00 -20.46
N GLN A 54 20.00 37.45 -20.84
CA GLN A 54 19.09 36.80 -19.90
C GLN A 54 19.70 35.49 -19.33
N LEU A 55 20.38 34.67 -20.15
CA LEU A 55 21.09 33.47 -19.69
C LEU A 55 22.15 33.80 -18.62
N THR A 56 22.84 34.93 -18.76
CA THR A 56 23.81 35.42 -17.76
C THR A 56 23.18 35.68 -16.39
N LEU A 57 21.91 36.08 -16.37
CA LEU A 57 21.19 36.34 -15.12
C LEU A 57 20.57 35.07 -14.52
N GLN A 58 20.11 34.14 -15.38
CA GLN A 58 19.27 33.01 -14.95
C GLN A 58 20.07 31.73 -14.71
N LEU A 59 20.97 31.33 -15.63
CA LEU A 59 21.67 30.03 -15.55
C LEU A 59 22.44 29.82 -14.24
N PRO A 60 23.18 30.81 -13.69
CA PRO A 60 23.92 30.62 -12.43
C PRO A 60 23.05 30.28 -11.21
N ARG A 61 21.72 30.43 -11.31
CA ARG A 61 20.77 30.18 -10.21
C ARG A 61 20.08 28.82 -10.32
N LEU A 62 20.27 28.12 -11.43
CA LEU A 62 19.59 26.86 -11.70
C LEU A 62 20.32 25.67 -11.07
N SER A 63 19.58 24.58 -10.89
CA SER A 63 20.16 23.33 -10.37
C SER A 63 21.12 22.67 -11.36
N ASP A 64 20.86 22.78 -12.67
CA ASP A 64 21.64 22.13 -13.71
C ASP A 64 21.68 23.03 -14.98
N PRO A 65 22.67 23.96 -15.05
CA PRO A 65 22.80 24.89 -16.17
C PRO A 65 23.04 24.19 -17.51
N ASP A 66 23.83 23.10 -17.52
CA ASP A 66 24.12 22.30 -18.71
C ASP A 66 22.85 21.67 -19.29
N MET A 67 22.06 21.00 -18.45
CA MET A 67 20.80 20.39 -18.87
C MET A 67 19.80 21.46 -19.33
N ALA A 68 19.74 22.61 -18.65
CA ALA A 68 18.86 23.71 -19.02
C ALA A 68 19.20 24.27 -20.41
N LEU A 69 20.48 24.54 -20.68
CA LEU A 69 20.94 25.04 -21.97
C LEU A 69 20.72 24.01 -23.09
N ASN A 70 20.97 22.73 -22.80
CA ASN A 70 20.71 21.64 -23.74
C ASN A 70 19.24 21.58 -24.16
N ASN A 71 18.33 21.58 -23.19
CA ASN A 71 16.90 21.46 -23.45
C ASN A 71 16.33 22.74 -24.07
N LEU A 72 16.86 23.93 -23.73
CA LEU A 72 16.52 25.17 -24.41
C LEU A 72 16.89 25.13 -25.90
N GLN A 73 18.10 24.68 -26.23
CA GLN A 73 18.53 24.54 -27.63
C GLN A 73 17.64 23.56 -28.39
N ARG A 74 17.30 22.42 -27.79
CA ARG A 74 16.40 21.42 -28.38
C ARG A 74 15.01 22.00 -28.63
N PHE A 75 14.46 22.74 -27.67
CA PHE A 75 13.16 23.38 -27.77
C PHE A 75 13.11 24.42 -28.89
N ILE A 76 14.12 25.30 -28.97
CA ILE A 76 14.22 26.30 -30.04
C ILE A 76 14.33 25.60 -31.41
N SER A 77 15.15 24.56 -31.52
CA SER A 77 15.37 23.85 -32.78
C SER A 77 14.16 23.04 -33.25
N ALA A 78 13.36 22.52 -32.31
CA ALA A 78 12.12 21.81 -32.61
C ALA A 78 10.95 22.74 -32.92
N SER A 79 11.05 24.02 -32.56
CA SER A 79 9.99 25.00 -32.80
C SER A 79 9.73 25.21 -34.30
N ARG A 80 8.47 25.47 -34.67
CA ARG A 80 8.10 25.77 -36.07
C ARG A 80 8.79 27.02 -36.62
N ASN A 81 9.12 27.97 -35.75
CA ASN A 81 9.80 29.22 -36.10
C ASN A 81 10.74 29.68 -34.96
N PRO A 82 12.02 29.28 -35.00
CA PRO A 82 13.00 29.60 -33.96
C PRO A 82 13.13 31.10 -33.65
N LEU A 83 13.09 31.93 -34.70
CA LEU A 83 13.17 33.39 -34.57
C LEU A 83 11.98 33.95 -33.77
N SER A 84 10.78 33.45 -34.03
CA SER A 84 9.57 33.90 -33.31
C SER A 84 9.58 33.43 -31.85
N THR A 85 10.07 32.23 -31.58
CA THR A 85 10.23 31.68 -30.23
C THR A 85 11.20 32.51 -29.39
N VAL A 86 12.36 32.89 -29.95
CA VAL A 86 13.32 33.75 -29.22
C VAL A 86 12.83 35.19 -29.11
N ALA A 87 12.16 35.73 -30.12
CA ALA A 87 11.55 37.06 -30.04
C ALA A 87 10.44 37.13 -28.98
N LEU A 88 9.74 36.03 -28.70
CA LEU A 88 8.78 35.94 -27.59
C LEU A 88 9.48 36.05 -26.23
N MET A 89 10.65 35.41 -26.06
CA MET A 89 11.47 35.49 -24.84
C MET A 89 12.03 36.89 -24.59
N GLU A 90 12.30 37.65 -25.65
CA GLU A 90 12.68 39.06 -25.55
C GLU A 90 11.49 39.94 -25.14
N ARG A 91 10.28 39.66 -25.66
CA ARG A 91 9.09 40.48 -25.41
C ARG A 91 8.47 40.23 -24.04
N ASP A 92 8.62 39.02 -23.51
CA ASP A 92 8.09 38.63 -22.21
C ASP A 92 9.20 38.00 -21.36
N ASP A 93 9.68 38.80 -20.39
CA ASP A 93 10.75 38.44 -19.47
C ASP A 93 10.41 37.26 -18.54
N SER A 94 9.15 36.81 -18.48
CA SER A 94 8.73 35.64 -17.69
C SER A 94 8.94 34.31 -18.40
N VAL A 95 9.01 34.30 -19.74
CA VAL A 95 9.02 33.08 -20.57
C VAL A 95 10.29 32.28 -20.36
N LEU A 96 11.45 32.92 -20.53
CA LEU A 96 12.73 32.23 -20.47
C LEU A 96 13.01 31.68 -19.06
N PRO A 97 12.83 32.45 -17.96
CA PRO A 97 13.01 31.90 -16.61
C PRO A 97 12.14 30.68 -16.32
N ALA A 98 10.86 30.69 -16.73
CA ALA A 98 9.96 29.56 -16.54
C ALA A 98 10.42 28.31 -17.29
N LEU A 99 10.79 28.46 -18.57
CA LEU A 99 11.33 27.35 -19.38
C LEU A 99 12.63 26.80 -18.79
N LEU A 100 13.57 27.68 -18.44
CA LEU A 100 14.85 27.28 -17.88
C LEU A 100 14.69 26.52 -16.57
N LEU A 101 13.73 26.91 -15.72
CA LEU A 101 13.47 26.22 -14.46
C LEU A 101 12.92 24.81 -14.70
N ILE A 102 12.00 24.63 -15.65
CA ILE A 102 11.53 23.28 -16.05
C ILE A 102 12.70 22.47 -16.64
N PHE A 103 13.45 23.08 -17.54
CA PHE A 103 14.56 22.46 -18.26
C PHE A 103 15.74 22.07 -17.36
N SER A 104 15.97 22.77 -16.24
CA SER A 104 16.96 22.40 -15.23
C SER A 104 16.45 21.37 -14.22
N THR A 105 15.13 21.19 -14.13
CA THR A 105 14.48 20.35 -13.10
C THR A 105 14.16 18.95 -13.62
N SER A 106 13.61 18.83 -14.83
CA SER A 106 13.12 17.55 -15.34
C SER A 106 13.44 17.35 -16.81
N GLN A 107 14.15 16.26 -17.12
CA GLN A 107 14.38 15.84 -18.49
C GLN A 107 13.08 15.35 -19.15
N HIS A 108 12.23 14.66 -18.38
CA HIS A 108 10.95 14.16 -18.87
C HIS A 108 10.02 15.31 -19.32
N LEU A 109 9.82 16.33 -18.49
CA LEU A 109 8.99 17.49 -18.86
C LEU A 109 9.60 18.27 -20.03
N SER A 110 10.93 18.35 -20.08
CA SER A 110 11.64 18.97 -21.20
C SER A 110 11.33 18.25 -22.52
N ASP A 111 11.37 16.91 -22.52
CA ASP A 111 11.08 16.11 -23.70
C ASP A 111 9.61 16.28 -24.15
N LEU A 112 8.67 16.40 -23.21
CA LEU A 112 7.27 16.70 -23.52
C LEU A 112 7.11 18.07 -24.19
N LEU A 113 7.77 19.12 -23.68
CA LEU A 113 7.72 20.46 -24.27
C LEU A 113 8.43 20.54 -25.63
N VAL A 114 9.50 19.77 -25.83
CA VAL A 114 10.19 19.69 -27.13
C VAL A 114 9.31 18.97 -28.16
N GLN A 115 8.54 17.97 -27.76
CA GLN A 115 7.60 17.27 -28.64
C GLN A 115 6.38 18.13 -28.99
N ASP A 116 5.89 18.93 -28.05
CA ASP A 116 4.72 19.80 -28.23
C ASP A 116 5.02 21.22 -27.76
N GLY A 117 5.63 22.02 -28.65
CA GLY A 117 5.99 23.40 -28.34
C GLY A 117 4.79 24.32 -28.11
N GLU A 118 3.62 24.00 -28.66
CA GLU A 118 2.39 24.78 -28.46
C GLU A 118 1.80 24.55 -27.06
N ALA A 119 2.08 23.41 -26.43
CA ALA A 119 1.67 23.15 -25.05
C ALA A 119 2.19 24.23 -24.09
N PHE A 120 3.38 24.79 -24.33
CA PHE A 120 3.94 25.82 -23.46
C PHE A 120 3.11 27.12 -23.44
N ASP A 121 2.52 27.51 -24.57
CA ASP A 121 1.64 28.69 -24.62
C ASP A 121 0.36 28.45 -23.82
N LEU A 122 -0.19 27.23 -23.86
CA LEU A 122 -1.33 26.85 -23.03
C LEU A 122 -0.99 26.85 -21.53
N LEU A 123 0.22 26.41 -21.16
CA LEU A 123 0.69 26.48 -19.77
C LEU A 123 0.75 27.92 -19.27
N ARG A 124 1.23 28.84 -20.10
CA ARG A 124 1.29 30.27 -19.76
C ARG A 124 -0.09 30.90 -19.62
N LEU A 125 -1.03 30.55 -20.49
CA LEU A 125 -2.41 31.06 -20.40
C LEU A 125 -3.13 30.57 -19.15
N THR A 126 -2.81 29.37 -18.68
CA THR A 126 -3.41 28.78 -17.48
C THR A 126 -2.64 29.09 -16.20
N GLU A 127 -1.39 29.55 -16.30
CA GLU A 127 -0.47 29.79 -15.19
C GLU A 127 -0.37 28.60 -14.21
N GLY A 128 -0.53 27.37 -14.72
CA GLY A 128 -0.58 26.17 -13.86
C GLY A 128 -1.75 26.15 -12.87
N SER A 129 -2.78 26.98 -13.08
CA SER A 129 -3.92 27.11 -12.16
C SER A 129 -4.60 25.76 -11.92
N PRO A 130 -4.99 25.44 -10.67
CA PRO A 130 -5.68 24.21 -10.36
C PRO A 130 -7.04 24.17 -11.04
N ILE A 131 -7.42 23.00 -11.56
CA ILE A 131 -8.70 22.75 -12.22
C ILE A 131 -9.57 21.93 -11.27
N ALA A 132 -10.84 22.27 -11.17
CA ALA A 132 -11.79 21.51 -10.37
C ALA A 132 -11.96 20.09 -10.93
N ARG A 133 -12.01 19.09 -10.03
CA ARG A 133 -12.16 17.67 -10.37
C ARG A 133 -13.25 17.40 -11.42
N GLN A 134 -14.43 18.00 -11.26
CA GLN A 134 -15.55 17.76 -12.16
C GLN A 134 -15.29 18.31 -13.58
N VAL A 135 -14.57 19.42 -13.71
CA VAL A 135 -14.23 19.99 -15.01
C VAL A 135 -13.28 19.05 -15.77
N LEU A 136 -12.28 18.48 -15.09
CA LEU A 136 -11.39 17.47 -15.67
C LEU A 136 -12.18 16.24 -16.14
N ILE A 137 -13.10 15.75 -15.30
CA ILE A 137 -13.97 14.62 -15.66
C ILE A 137 -14.78 14.95 -16.91
N ASP A 138 -15.49 16.07 -16.92
CA ASP A 138 -16.40 16.44 -18.00
C ASP A 138 -15.67 16.59 -19.34
N GLU A 139 -14.51 17.24 -19.35
CA GLU A 139 -13.70 17.44 -20.56
C GLU A 139 -13.17 16.11 -21.12
N ILE A 140 -12.54 15.29 -20.27
CA ILE A 140 -11.92 14.03 -20.71
C ILE A 140 -12.98 13.03 -21.15
N VAL A 141 -14.10 12.93 -20.41
CA VAL A 141 -15.22 12.07 -20.77
C VAL A 141 -15.85 12.50 -22.10
N ALA A 142 -16.04 13.80 -22.32
CA ALA A 142 -16.62 14.31 -23.55
C ALA A 142 -15.75 13.95 -24.77
N GLU A 143 -14.43 14.13 -24.68
CA GLU A 143 -13.51 13.78 -25.77
C GLU A 143 -13.44 12.26 -25.98
N THR A 144 -13.31 11.48 -24.90
CA THR A 144 -13.18 10.01 -24.98
C THR A 144 -14.44 9.37 -25.58
N LYS A 145 -15.63 9.94 -25.36
CA LYS A 145 -16.89 9.49 -26.01
C LYS A 145 -16.87 9.57 -27.54
N THR A 146 -16.00 10.39 -28.12
CA THR A 146 -15.86 10.50 -29.57
C THR A 146 -14.98 9.38 -30.16
N ALA A 147 -14.24 8.64 -29.33
CA ALA A 147 -13.40 7.54 -29.76
C ALA A 147 -14.24 6.39 -30.34
N HIS A 148 -13.91 6.00 -31.57
CA HIS A 148 -14.61 4.92 -32.28
C HIS A 148 -14.13 3.52 -31.91
N ASP A 149 -12.94 3.42 -31.33
CA ASP A 149 -12.31 2.17 -30.93
C ASP A 149 -11.41 2.38 -29.70
N GLU A 150 -10.91 1.26 -29.18
CA GLU A 150 -10.05 1.19 -28.00
C GLU A 150 -8.75 1.98 -28.19
N GLU A 151 -8.14 1.90 -29.37
CA GLU A 151 -6.86 2.56 -29.66
C GLU A 151 -7.01 4.09 -29.62
N ALA A 152 -8.10 4.62 -30.19
CA ALA A 152 -8.43 6.04 -30.12
C ALA A 152 -8.70 6.50 -28.68
N ALA A 153 -9.43 5.71 -27.90
CA ALA A 153 -9.69 6.02 -26.48
C ALA A 153 -8.37 6.04 -25.68
N MET A 154 -7.51 5.06 -25.88
CA MET A 154 -6.19 4.99 -25.26
C MET A 154 -5.35 6.24 -25.58
N LEU A 155 -5.33 6.68 -26.83
CA LEU A 155 -4.58 7.86 -27.27
C LEU A 155 -5.09 9.15 -26.60
N ILE A 156 -6.41 9.33 -26.50
CA ILE A 156 -7.03 10.51 -25.86
C ILE A 156 -6.64 10.58 -24.38
N LEU A 157 -6.80 9.48 -23.62
CA LEU A 157 -6.45 9.44 -22.20
C LEU A 157 -4.98 9.81 -21.96
N ARG A 158 -4.07 9.37 -22.82
CA ARG A 158 -2.62 9.63 -22.71
C ARG A 158 -2.25 11.06 -23.06
N ARG A 159 -2.92 11.67 -24.05
CA ARG A 159 -2.78 13.10 -24.38
C ARG A 159 -3.19 13.97 -23.19
N TYR A 160 -4.33 13.68 -22.57
CA TYR A 160 -4.77 14.37 -21.36
C TYR A 160 -3.81 14.16 -20.19
N LYS A 161 -3.34 12.93 -19.96
CA LYS A 161 -2.33 12.65 -18.92
C LYS A 161 -1.11 13.54 -19.09
N ARG A 162 -0.54 13.62 -20.30
CA ARG A 162 0.66 14.44 -20.59
C ARG A 162 0.38 15.94 -20.39
N ARG A 163 -0.69 16.44 -20.99
CA ARG A 163 -1.08 17.86 -20.91
C ARG A 163 -1.31 18.32 -19.47
N GLU A 164 -2.08 17.56 -18.71
CA GLU A 164 -2.40 17.92 -17.33
C GLU A 164 -1.21 17.72 -16.39
N THR A 165 -0.36 16.71 -16.63
CA THR A 165 0.90 16.56 -15.88
C THR A 165 1.82 17.77 -16.11
N LEU A 166 1.92 18.29 -17.34
CA LEU A 166 2.67 19.52 -17.63
C LEU A 166 2.07 20.74 -16.90
N ARG A 167 0.74 20.90 -16.88
CA ARG A 167 0.07 22.00 -16.17
C ARG A 167 0.36 21.95 -14.67
N ILE A 168 0.20 20.78 -14.07
CA ILE A 168 0.45 20.58 -12.64
C ILE A 168 1.93 20.83 -12.33
N ALA A 169 2.84 20.31 -13.16
CA ALA A 169 4.28 20.51 -12.98
C ALA A 169 4.69 21.99 -13.14
N TYR A 170 4.03 22.74 -14.02
CA TYR A 170 4.22 24.19 -14.13
C TYR A 170 3.78 24.89 -12.84
N GLY A 171 2.61 24.55 -12.30
CA GLY A 171 2.12 25.07 -11.02
C GLY A 171 3.06 24.75 -9.84
N ASP A 172 3.59 23.52 -9.79
CA ASP A 172 4.53 23.05 -8.78
C ASP A 172 5.91 23.73 -8.89
N ILE A 173 6.54 23.67 -10.07
CA ILE A 173 7.93 24.10 -10.25
C ILE A 173 8.03 25.61 -10.41
N VAL A 174 7.20 26.21 -11.27
CA VAL A 174 7.30 27.63 -11.65
C VAL A 174 6.51 28.51 -10.70
N CYS A 175 5.28 28.12 -10.38
CA CYS A 175 4.39 28.91 -9.50
C CYS A 175 4.54 28.56 -8.02
N GLN A 176 5.33 27.53 -7.67
CA GLN A 176 5.58 27.11 -6.29
C GLN A 176 4.29 26.83 -5.49
N GLN A 177 3.32 26.19 -6.15
CA GLN A 177 2.10 25.74 -5.48
C GLN A 177 2.43 24.79 -4.33
N ASN A 178 1.61 24.86 -3.27
CA ASN A 178 1.82 24.00 -2.11
C ASN A 178 1.62 22.52 -2.47
N ILE A 179 2.27 21.63 -1.72
CA ILE A 179 2.25 20.19 -1.98
C ILE A 179 0.83 19.60 -1.91
N GLU A 180 -0.04 20.14 -1.06
CA GLU A 180 -1.44 19.73 -0.93
C GLU A 180 -2.19 19.93 -2.25
N THR A 181 -2.07 21.12 -2.86
CA THR A 181 -2.68 21.44 -4.17
C THR A 181 -2.12 20.56 -5.27
N VAL A 182 -0.79 20.38 -5.31
CA VAL A 182 -0.14 19.58 -6.35
C VAL A 182 -0.61 18.13 -6.28
N THR A 183 -0.56 17.51 -5.10
CA THR A 183 -0.97 16.12 -4.91
C THR A 183 -2.48 15.91 -5.11
N GLU A 184 -3.30 16.90 -4.76
CA GLU A 184 -4.73 16.92 -5.07
C GLU A 184 -4.98 16.90 -6.58
N GLN A 185 -4.33 17.80 -7.33
CA GLN A 185 -4.48 17.87 -8.78
C GLN A 185 -4.00 16.59 -9.49
N ILE A 186 -2.90 15.98 -9.03
CA ILE A 186 -2.42 14.68 -9.57
C ILE A 186 -3.45 13.57 -9.30
N SER A 187 -4.07 13.59 -8.11
CA SER A 187 -5.10 12.62 -7.73
C SER A 187 -6.38 12.81 -8.55
N TRP A 188 -6.83 14.05 -8.75
CA TRP A 188 -8.01 14.36 -9.56
C TRP A 188 -7.83 14.04 -11.03
N LEU A 189 -6.61 14.16 -11.56
CA LEU A 189 -6.30 13.66 -12.91
C LEU A 189 -6.45 12.15 -13.00
N ALA A 190 -6.03 11.39 -11.98
CA ALA A 190 -6.23 9.94 -11.93
C ALA A 190 -7.72 9.58 -11.85
N ASP A 191 -8.49 10.29 -11.03
CA ASP A 191 -9.95 10.16 -10.95
C ASP A 191 -10.60 10.38 -12.33
N ALA A 192 -10.25 11.47 -13.01
CA ALA A 192 -10.86 11.84 -14.29
C ALA A 192 -10.52 10.86 -15.42
N LEU A 193 -9.26 10.37 -15.50
CA LEU A 193 -8.89 9.35 -16.47
C LEU A 193 -9.57 8.00 -16.18
N CYS A 194 -9.72 7.62 -14.91
CA CYS A 194 -10.42 6.40 -14.51
C CYS A 194 -11.91 6.48 -14.84
N GLU A 195 -12.56 7.61 -14.57
CA GLU A 195 -13.96 7.86 -14.91
C GLU A 195 -14.20 7.77 -16.42
N ALA A 196 -13.36 8.42 -17.22
CA ALA A 196 -13.43 8.36 -18.67
C ALA A 196 -13.22 6.92 -19.20
N ALA A 197 -12.27 6.18 -18.65
CA ALA A 197 -12.04 4.78 -19.00
C ALA A 197 -13.25 3.90 -18.65
N ILE A 198 -13.85 4.06 -17.46
CA ILE A 198 -15.06 3.32 -17.06
C ILE A 198 -16.23 3.64 -17.98
N GLN A 199 -16.49 4.91 -18.27
CA GLN A 199 -17.62 5.29 -19.12
C GLN A 199 -17.47 4.76 -20.54
N TRP A 200 -16.29 4.90 -21.13
CA TRP A 200 -16.03 4.40 -22.49
C TRP A 200 -16.12 2.88 -22.56
N ALA A 201 -15.43 2.15 -21.66
CA ALA A 201 -15.45 0.69 -21.66
C ALA A 201 -16.85 0.13 -21.38
N ARG A 202 -17.63 0.80 -20.52
CA ARG A 202 -19.03 0.41 -20.25
C ARG A 202 -19.91 0.63 -21.48
N GLN A 203 -19.71 1.71 -22.22
CA GLN A 203 -20.46 1.98 -23.44
C GLN A 203 -20.16 0.91 -24.50
N ASP A 204 -18.89 0.67 -24.81
CA ASP A 204 -18.45 -0.33 -25.79
C ASP A 204 -18.99 -1.73 -25.47
N LEU A 205 -18.82 -2.19 -24.23
CA LEU A 205 -19.35 -3.49 -23.80
C LEU A 205 -20.88 -3.55 -23.86
N SER A 206 -21.57 -2.44 -23.58
CA SER A 206 -23.04 -2.39 -23.64
C SER A 206 -23.57 -2.47 -25.07
N GLU A 207 -22.85 -1.94 -26.06
CA GLU A 207 -23.24 -2.05 -27.47
C GLU A 207 -23.30 -3.51 -27.95
N THR A 208 -22.38 -4.35 -27.45
CA THR A 208 -22.29 -5.76 -27.84
C THR A 208 -23.09 -6.70 -26.93
N ARG A 209 -23.18 -6.41 -25.61
CA ARG A 209 -23.77 -7.32 -24.60
C ARG A 209 -25.08 -6.84 -23.99
N GLY A 210 -25.49 -5.60 -24.27
CA GLY A 210 -26.59 -4.90 -23.58
C GLY A 210 -26.17 -4.39 -22.20
N HIS A 211 -27.08 -3.69 -21.54
CA HIS A 211 -26.82 -3.04 -20.27
C HIS A 211 -27.04 -3.99 -19.08
N PRO A 212 -26.16 -3.99 -18.07
CA PRO A 212 -26.32 -4.84 -16.90
C PRO A 212 -27.50 -4.37 -16.04
N ARG A 213 -28.40 -5.29 -15.68
CA ARG A 213 -29.58 -5.04 -14.85
C ARG A 213 -29.55 -5.91 -13.60
N ARG A 214 -29.91 -5.33 -12.46
CA ARG A 214 -30.18 -6.10 -11.24
C ARG A 214 -31.40 -7.00 -11.42
N ARG A 215 -31.61 -7.92 -10.49
CA ARG A 215 -32.85 -8.73 -10.46
C ARG A 215 -34.12 -7.88 -10.34
N SER A 216 -34.03 -6.70 -9.73
CA SER A 216 -35.13 -5.73 -9.63
C SER A 216 -35.48 -5.06 -10.98
N GLY A 217 -34.63 -5.17 -12.00
CA GLY A 217 -34.76 -4.46 -13.28
C GLY A 217 -34.08 -3.09 -13.30
N GLU A 218 -33.59 -2.60 -12.16
CA GLU A 218 -32.78 -1.38 -12.09
C GLU A 218 -31.41 -1.57 -12.75
N PRO A 219 -30.76 -0.49 -13.23
CA PRO A 219 -29.37 -0.55 -13.68
C PRO A 219 -28.45 -1.12 -12.59
N ALA A 220 -27.60 -2.07 -12.94
CA ALA A 220 -26.56 -2.54 -12.02
C ALA A 220 -25.41 -1.53 -11.96
N ARG A 221 -24.88 -1.32 -10.76
CA ARG A 221 -23.83 -0.33 -10.48
C ARG A 221 -22.44 -0.96 -10.49
N PHE A 222 -21.45 -0.13 -10.72
CA PHE A 222 -20.03 -0.46 -10.72
C PHE A 222 -19.26 0.77 -10.23
N VAL A 223 -18.32 0.59 -9.31
CA VAL A 223 -17.53 1.66 -8.72
C VAL A 223 -16.08 1.24 -8.56
N ALA A 224 -15.17 2.17 -8.80
CA ALA A 224 -13.77 2.06 -8.43
C ALA A 224 -13.54 2.80 -7.10
N LEU A 225 -13.04 2.09 -6.11
CA LEU A 225 -12.51 2.68 -4.89
C LEU A 225 -11.01 2.93 -5.05
N ALA A 226 -10.56 4.11 -4.67
CA ALA A 226 -9.15 4.43 -4.52
C ALA A 226 -8.69 4.12 -3.10
N LEU A 227 -7.54 3.46 -2.96
CA LEU A 227 -6.86 3.22 -1.69
C LEU A 227 -5.49 3.92 -1.68
N GLY A 228 -4.75 3.78 -0.58
CA GLY A 228 -3.38 4.27 -0.48
C GLY A 228 -3.27 5.78 -0.70
N LYS A 229 -2.28 6.22 -1.47
CA LYS A 229 -2.02 7.64 -1.74
C LYS A 229 -3.12 8.29 -2.58
N LEU A 230 -3.67 7.57 -3.55
CA LEU A 230 -4.78 8.08 -4.37
C LEU A 230 -6.04 8.26 -3.53
N GLY A 231 -6.29 7.31 -2.63
CA GLY A 231 -7.39 7.37 -1.67
C GLY A 231 -7.30 8.58 -0.75
N GLY A 232 -6.10 8.87 -0.21
CA GLY A 232 -5.84 10.07 0.59
C GLY A 232 -5.76 11.38 -0.20
N THR A 233 -6.01 11.38 -1.52
CA THR A 233 -5.87 12.56 -2.40
C THR A 233 -4.47 13.19 -2.31
N GLU A 234 -3.47 12.32 -2.17
CA GLU A 234 -2.07 12.66 -1.91
C GLU A 234 -1.16 11.87 -2.86
N LEU A 235 -1.50 11.78 -4.15
CA LEU A 235 -0.72 11.03 -5.15
C LEU A 235 0.55 11.80 -5.58
N ASN A 236 1.67 11.09 -5.83
CA ASN A 236 2.86 11.68 -6.46
C ASN A 236 2.87 11.50 -7.99
N TYR A 237 3.76 12.19 -8.69
CA TYR A 237 3.95 12.10 -10.15
C TYR A 237 4.12 10.66 -10.67
N SER A 238 4.97 9.85 -10.05
CA SER A 238 5.27 8.47 -10.47
C SER A 238 4.83 7.47 -9.39
N SER A 239 3.52 7.46 -9.12
CA SER A 239 2.88 6.49 -8.21
C SER A 239 2.02 5.49 -8.96
N ASP A 240 1.94 4.28 -8.41
CA ASP A 240 0.91 3.32 -8.79
C ASP A 240 -0.45 3.79 -8.24
N ILE A 241 -1.54 3.40 -8.90
CA ILE A 241 -2.89 3.66 -8.40
C ILE A 241 -3.49 2.37 -7.82
N ASP A 242 -3.76 2.39 -6.51
CA ASP A 242 -4.32 1.27 -5.77
C ASP A 242 -5.85 1.27 -5.91
N LEU A 243 -6.40 0.31 -6.65
CA LEU A 243 -7.84 0.24 -6.97
C LEU A 243 -8.52 -1.02 -6.43
N VAL A 244 -9.77 -0.87 -6.01
CA VAL A 244 -10.70 -1.99 -5.76
C VAL A 244 -11.99 -1.72 -6.53
N PHE A 245 -12.37 -2.65 -7.40
CA PHE A 245 -13.63 -2.57 -8.14
C PHE A 245 -14.75 -3.32 -7.42
N LEU A 246 -15.86 -2.63 -7.18
CA LEU A 246 -17.07 -3.19 -6.59
C LEU A 246 -18.25 -3.06 -7.56
N CYS A 247 -19.17 -4.02 -7.52
CA CYS A 247 -20.33 -4.04 -8.40
C CYS A 247 -21.57 -4.66 -7.75
N ASP A 248 -22.73 -4.42 -8.36
CA ASP A 248 -23.93 -5.23 -8.13
C ASP A 248 -23.89 -6.46 -9.06
N SER A 249 -23.48 -7.61 -8.54
CA SER A 249 -23.30 -8.82 -9.38
C SER A 249 -24.59 -9.60 -9.65
N ASP A 250 -25.68 -9.23 -8.97
CA ASP A 250 -26.96 -9.90 -9.13
C ASP A 250 -27.61 -9.54 -10.47
N GLY A 251 -28.10 -10.54 -11.20
CA GLY A 251 -28.82 -10.30 -12.46
C GLY A 251 -27.98 -10.56 -13.70
N LYS A 252 -28.42 -9.97 -14.82
CA LYS A 252 -27.90 -10.23 -16.17
C LYS A 252 -28.02 -9.00 -17.04
N THR A 253 -27.26 -8.96 -18.14
CA THR A 253 -27.45 -7.95 -19.18
C THR A 253 -28.79 -8.09 -19.90
N ASP A 254 -29.32 -6.98 -20.41
CA ASP A 254 -30.60 -6.91 -21.12
C ASP A 254 -30.48 -7.06 -22.65
N GLY A 255 -29.28 -7.31 -23.17
CA GLY A 255 -29.02 -7.49 -24.60
C GLY A 255 -29.48 -8.82 -25.19
N LYS A 256 -29.28 -8.99 -26.51
CA LYS A 256 -29.68 -10.20 -27.27
C LYS A 256 -29.07 -11.49 -26.69
N ARG A 257 -27.83 -11.42 -26.22
CA ARG A 257 -27.12 -12.51 -25.52
C ARG A 257 -26.88 -12.09 -24.08
N LYS A 258 -27.81 -12.45 -23.20
CA LYS A 258 -27.74 -12.13 -21.77
C LYS A 258 -26.56 -12.87 -21.12
N ILE A 259 -25.64 -12.12 -20.53
CA ILE A 259 -24.56 -12.66 -19.70
C ILE A 259 -24.78 -12.29 -18.23
N PRO A 260 -24.25 -13.06 -17.27
CA PRO A 260 -24.25 -12.67 -15.85
C PRO A 260 -23.58 -11.31 -15.64
N ASN A 261 -24.10 -10.51 -14.69
CA ASN A 261 -23.47 -9.22 -14.36
C ASN A 261 -22.05 -9.39 -13.83
N SER A 262 -21.76 -10.47 -13.08
CA SER A 262 -20.39 -10.80 -12.66
C SER A 262 -19.43 -10.95 -13.85
N GLU A 263 -19.86 -11.60 -14.93
CA GLU A 263 -19.05 -11.73 -16.14
C GLU A 263 -18.91 -10.38 -16.88
N PHE A 264 -19.97 -9.58 -16.93
CA PHE A 264 -19.92 -8.25 -17.55
C PHE A 264 -18.94 -7.33 -16.81
N PHE A 265 -19.01 -7.27 -15.48
CA PHE A 265 -18.16 -6.39 -14.69
C PHE A 265 -16.72 -6.87 -14.57
N GLU A 266 -16.46 -8.18 -14.64
CA GLU A 266 -15.09 -8.71 -14.77
C GLU A 266 -14.43 -8.24 -16.07
N ARG A 267 -15.18 -8.28 -17.19
CA ARG A 267 -14.71 -7.76 -18.49
C ARG A 267 -14.52 -6.24 -18.44
N LEU A 268 -15.45 -5.50 -17.82
CA LEU A 268 -15.34 -4.06 -17.66
C LEU A 268 -14.10 -3.67 -16.87
N ALA A 269 -13.85 -4.33 -15.74
CA ALA A 269 -12.67 -4.07 -14.91
C ALA A 269 -11.37 -4.36 -15.68
N ALA A 270 -11.31 -5.47 -16.42
CA ALA A 270 -10.16 -5.80 -17.26
C ALA A 270 -9.90 -4.73 -18.34
N GLU A 271 -10.95 -4.25 -18.99
CA GLU A 271 -10.87 -3.21 -20.02
C GLU A 271 -10.40 -1.86 -19.44
N VAL A 272 -10.92 -1.47 -18.27
CA VAL A 272 -10.48 -0.25 -17.58
C VAL A 272 -9.00 -0.34 -17.22
N VAL A 273 -8.54 -1.46 -16.69
CA VAL A 273 -7.11 -1.69 -16.37
C VAL A 273 -6.26 -1.56 -17.64
N LYS A 274 -6.71 -2.16 -18.74
CA LYS A 274 -6.03 -2.09 -20.04
C LYS A 274 -5.87 -0.66 -20.53
N LEU A 275 -6.96 0.12 -20.55
CA LEU A 275 -6.96 1.53 -20.97
C LEU A 275 -5.98 2.38 -20.15
N LEU A 276 -5.87 2.11 -18.85
CA LEU A 276 -5.03 2.85 -17.91
C LEU A 276 -3.57 2.39 -17.88
N SER A 277 -3.26 1.12 -18.18
CA SER A 277 -1.92 0.53 -17.95
C SER A 277 -1.18 0.03 -19.18
N ASP A 278 -1.83 -0.23 -20.31
CA ASP A 278 -1.13 -0.71 -21.49
C ASP A 278 -0.26 0.39 -22.11
N ASN A 279 0.90 0.02 -22.67
CA ASN A 279 1.78 0.99 -23.32
C ASN A 279 1.34 1.29 -24.75
N THR A 280 1.39 2.56 -25.12
CA THR A 280 1.29 3.03 -26.52
C THR A 280 2.55 3.81 -26.88
N GLU A 281 2.60 4.40 -28.06
CA GLU A 281 3.63 5.40 -28.44
C GLU A 281 3.72 6.57 -27.45
N LEU A 282 2.63 6.88 -26.75
CA LEU A 282 2.59 7.93 -25.73
C LEU A 282 2.90 7.44 -24.31
N GLY A 283 3.22 6.16 -24.12
CA GLY A 283 3.36 5.51 -22.82
C GLY A 283 2.03 5.00 -22.26
N ALA A 284 1.96 4.81 -20.94
CA ALA A 284 0.76 4.43 -20.20
C ALA A 284 0.38 5.53 -19.18
N PRO A 285 -0.93 5.79 -18.94
CA PRO A 285 -1.36 6.76 -17.94
C PRO A 285 -0.90 6.45 -16.52
N TYR A 286 -1.10 5.21 -16.07
CA TYR A 286 -0.78 4.74 -14.72
C TYR A 286 -0.48 3.25 -14.68
N ARG A 287 0.33 2.85 -13.70
CA ARG A 287 0.40 1.45 -13.26
C ARG A 287 -0.72 1.21 -12.26
N VAL A 288 -1.59 0.25 -12.54
CA VAL A 288 -2.72 -0.09 -11.66
C VAL A 288 -2.33 -1.24 -10.73
N ASP A 289 -2.48 -1.05 -9.42
CA ASP A 289 -2.31 -2.09 -8.41
C ASP A 289 -3.68 -2.53 -7.87
N LEU A 290 -3.98 -3.82 -8.00
CA LEU A 290 -5.24 -4.43 -7.55
C LEU A 290 -5.05 -5.37 -6.36
N ARG A 291 -3.86 -5.42 -5.75
CA ARG A 291 -3.52 -6.42 -4.71
C ARG A 291 -4.29 -6.23 -3.41
N LEU A 292 -4.83 -5.05 -3.15
CA LEU A 292 -5.61 -4.73 -1.94
C LEU A 292 -7.07 -5.19 -2.01
N ARG A 293 -7.52 -5.74 -3.15
CA ARG A 293 -8.87 -6.30 -3.26
C ARG A 293 -9.02 -7.58 -2.42
N PRO A 294 -10.25 -7.95 -2.01
CA PRO A 294 -10.51 -9.20 -1.30
C PRO A 294 -9.89 -10.43 -1.98
N ASN A 295 -9.22 -11.28 -1.19
CA ASN A 295 -8.43 -12.44 -1.64
C ASN A 295 -7.20 -12.10 -2.51
N GLY A 296 -6.80 -10.82 -2.58
CA GLY A 296 -5.61 -10.35 -3.28
C GLY A 296 -5.59 -10.75 -4.75
N THR A 297 -4.42 -11.18 -5.25
CA THR A 297 -4.22 -11.59 -6.65
C THR A 297 -5.10 -12.74 -7.11
N ASN A 298 -5.59 -13.57 -6.20
CA ASN A 298 -6.47 -14.71 -6.49
C ASN A 298 -7.96 -14.34 -6.49
N GLY A 299 -8.32 -13.11 -6.12
CA GLY A 299 -9.69 -12.62 -6.16
C GLY A 299 -10.13 -12.16 -7.56
N PRO A 300 -11.45 -12.10 -7.82
CA PRO A 300 -11.99 -11.51 -9.06
C PRO A 300 -11.53 -10.06 -9.20
N LEU A 301 -11.45 -9.54 -10.43
CA LEU A 301 -11.12 -8.13 -10.66
C LEU A 301 -12.24 -7.21 -10.14
N ALA A 302 -13.49 -7.59 -10.39
CA ALA A 302 -14.67 -6.89 -9.86
C ALA A 302 -15.43 -7.77 -8.87
N MET A 303 -15.48 -7.34 -7.60
CA MET A 303 -16.18 -8.10 -6.56
C MET A 303 -17.61 -7.58 -6.36
N ASP A 304 -18.53 -8.51 -6.05
CA ASP A 304 -19.85 -8.15 -5.54
C ASP A 304 -19.72 -7.40 -4.21
N ALA A 305 -20.33 -6.22 -4.08
CA ALA A 305 -20.15 -5.38 -2.90
C ALA A 305 -20.58 -6.08 -1.59
N ILE A 306 -21.66 -6.87 -1.63
CA ILE A 306 -22.13 -7.65 -0.45
C ILE A 306 -21.19 -8.82 -0.15
N ALA A 307 -20.62 -9.47 -1.17
CA ALA A 307 -19.58 -10.49 -0.96
C ALA A 307 -18.30 -9.89 -0.36
N ALA A 308 -17.90 -8.68 -0.76
CA ALA A 308 -16.76 -7.98 -0.19
C ALA A 308 -16.97 -7.65 1.30
N LEU A 309 -18.16 -7.15 1.69
CA LEU A 309 -18.49 -6.92 3.11
C LEU A 309 -18.36 -8.21 3.93
N ARG A 310 -18.89 -9.33 3.43
CA ARG A 310 -18.76 -10.65 4.07
C ARG A 310 -17.32 -11.13 4.18
N HIS A 311 -16.49 -10.86 3.18
CA HIS A 311 -15.07 -11.18 3.23
C HIS A 311 -14.38 -10.44 4.38
N TYR A 312 -14.59 -9.13 4.50
CA TYR A 312 -13.95 -8.34 5.55
C TYR A 312 -14.42 -8.73 6.95
N ASP A 313 -15.71 -9.03 7.12
CA ASP A 313 -16.27 -9.51 8.39
C ASP A 313 -15.59 -10.81 8.85
N VAL A 314 -15.50 -11.81 7.96
CA VAL A 314 -14.99 -13.15 8.30
C VAL A 314 -13.46 -13.23 8.30
N ALA A 315 -12.83 -12.73 7.24
CA ALA A 315 -11.43 -13.00 6.90
C ALA A 315 -10.51 -11.78 6.94
N GLY A 316 -11.07 -10.57 7.06
CA GLY A 316 -10.29 -9.35 7.00
C GLY A 316 -9.18 -9.27 8.06
N ARG A 317 -8.17 -8.44 7.83
CA ARG A 317 -6.96 -8.33 8.65
C ARG A 317 -6.75 -6.89 9.10
N THR A 318 -5.96 -6.70 10.16
CA THR A 318 -5.69 -5.35 10.71
C THR A 318 -4.97 -4.44 9.71
N TRP A 319 -4.10 -5.00 8.85
CA TRP A 319 -3.46 -4.20 7.80
C TRP A 319 -4.44 -3.81 6.68
N GLU A 320 -5.48 -4.61 6.41
CA GLU A 320 -6.53 -4.23 5.46
C GLU A 320 -7.36 -3.09 6.04
N ARG A 321 -7.66 -3.12 7.34
CA ARG A 321 -8.29 -1.95 8.01
C ARG A 321 -7.46 -0.71 7.84
N GLN A 322 -6.15 -0.80 8.06
CA GLN A 322 -5.21 0.31 7.87
C GLN A 322 -5.25 0.83 6.43
N ALA A 323 -5.30 -0.05 5.42
CA ALA A 323 -5.41 0.36 4.03
C ALA A 323 -6.72 1.10 3.74
N TYR A 324 -7.83 0.63 4.32
CA TYR A 324 -9.17 1.21 4.17
C TYR A 324 -9.39 2.53 4.92
N VAL A 325 -8.49 2.94 5.83
CA VAL A 325 -8.51 4.29 6.42
C VAL A 325 -8.44 5.38 5.35
N LYS A 326 -7.79 5.09 4.22
CA LYS A 326 -7.66 6.02 3.10
C LYS A 326 -8.66 5.76 1.96
N ALA A 327 -9.58 4.81 2.11
CA ALA A 327 -10.42 4.41 0.99
C ALA A 327 -11.49 5.47 0.68
N ARG A 328 -11.65 5.82 -0.60
CA ARG A 328 -12.75 6.67 -1.09
C ARG A 328 -13.26 6.21 -2.46
N PRO A 329 -14.51 6.50 -2.84
CA PRO A 329 -14.96 6.32 -4.21
C PRO A 329 -14.26 7.32 -5.12
N MET A 330 -13.74 6.86 -6.26
CA MET A 330 -13.02 7.73 -7.19
C MET A 330 -13.65 7.82 -8.58
N ALA A 331 -14.38 6.80 -9.03
CA ALA A 331 -14.98 6.74 -10.36
C ALA A 331 -16.09 5.69 -10.43
N GLY A 332 -17.02 5.85 -11.38
CA GLY A 332 -18.23 5.05 -11.53
C GLY A 332 -19.37 5.53 -10.63
N ASP A 333 -20.16 4.60 -10.11
CA ASP A 333 -21.31 4.90 -9.25
C ASP A 333 -20.85 5.16 -7.81
N THR A 334 -20.61 6.44 -7.48
CA THR A 334 -20.09 6.82 -6.16
C THR A 334 -21.04 6.48 -5.02
N ASP A 335 -22.36 6.48 -5.26
CA ASP A 335 -23.36 6.11 -4.25
C ASP A 335 -23.18 4.65 -3.76
N LEU A 336 -22.80 3.72 -4.66
CA LEU A 336 -22.42 2.36 -4.27
C LEU A 336 -21.17 2.34 -3.39
N GLY A 337 -20.17 3.16 -3.74
CA GLY A 337 -18.92 3.25 -2.99
C GLY A 337 -19.12 3.85 -1.60
N ASP A 338 -19.87 4.95 -1.51
CA ASP A 338 -20.21 5.62 -0.26
C ASP A 338 -20.98 4.68 0.67
N TRP A 339 -22.01 4.00 0.14
CA TRP A 339 -22.74 2.98 0.90
C TRP A 339 -21.81 1.87 1.41
N PHE A 340 -20.93 1.35 0.56
CA PHE A 340 -20.00 0.28 0.96
C PHE A 340 -19.06 0.73 2.08
N LEU A 341 -18.51 1.94 1.98
CA LEU A 341 -17.61 2.49 3.01
C LEU A 341 -18.34 2.76 4.32
N THR A 342 -19.58 3.27 4.28
CA THR A 342 -20.42 3.40 5.48
C THR A 342 -20.65 2.06 6.17
N GLU A 343 -20.91 0.98 5.42
CA GLU A 343 -21.05 -0.36 5.99
C GLU A 343 -19.73 -0.92 6.55
N MET A 344 -18.59 -0.49 5.99
CA MET A 344 -17.25 -0.86 6.45
C MET A 344 -16.79 -0.05 7.68
N GLU A 345 -17.34 1.13 7.95
CA GLU A 345 -16.92 1.99 9.06
C GLU A 345 -16.83 1.26 10.41
N PRO A 346 -17.84 0.47 10.87
CA PRO A 346 -17.75 -0.23 12.15
C PRO A 346 -16.64 -1.29 12.19
N TRP A 347 -16.24 -1.78 11.02
CA TRP A 347 -15.16 -2.74 10.88
C TRP A 347 -13.77 -2.08 10.87
N ILE A 348 -13.65 -0.90 10.25
CA ILE A 348 -12.42 -0.09 10.21
C ILE A 348 -12.18 0.55 11.58
N TYR A 349 -13.16 1.30 12.08
CA TYR A 349 -13.10 2.14 13.29
C TYR A 349 -13.91 1.52 14.43
N ARG A 350 -13.34 0.48 15.06
CA ARG A 350 -13.99 -0.20 16.17
C ARG A 350 -13.97 0.66 17.43
N ARG A 351 -15.15 0.87 18.01
CA ARG A 351 -15.29 1.53 19.32
C ARG A 351 -14.72 0.71 20.47
N TYR A 352 -14.90 -0.60 20.43
CA TYR A 352 -14.34 -1.52 21.42
C TYR A 352 -13.37 -2.46 20.73
N LEU A 353 -12.08 -2.26 21.01
CA LEU A 353 -11.03 -3.14 20.51
C LEU A 353 -11.05 -4.44 21.31
N THR A 354 -11.21 -5.56 20.61
CA THR A 354 -11.04 -6.88 21.22
C THR A 354 -9.57 -7.12 21.55
N SER A 355 -9.25 -8.08 22.43
CA SER A 355 -7.86 -8.49 22.68
C SER A 355 -7.12 -8.84 21.38
N ALA A 356 -7.79 -9.42 20.39
CA ALA A 356 -7.24 -9.69 19.07
C ALA A 356 -6.94 -8.42 18.24
N ASP A 357 -7.81 -7.41 18.33
CA ASP A 357 -7.58 -6.12 17.69
C ASP A 357 -6.37 -5.42 18.32
N ILE A 358 -6.31 -5.41 19.66
CA ILE A 358 -5.18 -4.84 20.43
C ILE A 358 -3.87 -5.56 20.08
N THR A 359 -3.84 -6.90 20.05
CA THR A 359 -2.66 -7.66 19.65
C THR A 359 -2.25 -7.35 18.21
N GLY A 360 -3.19 -7.26 17.27
CA GLY A 360 -2.89 -6.91 15.89
C GLY A 360 -2.36 -5.48 15.73
N ILE A 361 -2.89 -4.55 16.53
CA ILE A 361 -2.44 -3.15 16.62
C ILE A 361 -1.03 -3.08 17.23
N LYS A 362 -0.75 -3.87 18.27
CA LYS A 362 0.60 -4.03 18.86
C LYS A 362 1.60 -4.65 17.89
N ALA A 363 1.19 -5.66 17.12
CA ALA A 363 2.04 -6.27 16.08
C ALA A 363 2.31 -5.28 14.93
N LEU A 364 1.37 -4.39 14.61
CA LEU A 364 1.61 -3.29 13.68
C LEU A 364 2.64 -2.30 14.24
N LYS A 365 2.48 -1.87 15.49
CA LYS A 365 3.46 -1.03 16.20
C LYS A 365 4.88 -1.63 16.16
N ARG A 366 5.05 -2.91 16.54
CA ARG A 366 6.36 -3.58 16.53
C ARG A 366 6.96 -3.68 15.13
N ARG A 367 6.14 -3.91 14.11
CA ARG A 367 6.62 -3.93 12.71
C ARG A 367 7.10 -2.57 12.25
N ILE A 368 6.45 -1.49 12.69
CA ILE A 368 6.92 -0.11 12.48
C ILE A 368 8.27 0.05 13.18
N GLU A 369 8.35 -0.24 14.48
CA GLU A 369 9.57 -0.08 15.30
C GLU A 369 10.76 -0.93 14.79
N LYS A 370 10.55 -2.20 14.46
CA LYS A 370 11.60 -3.11 13.92
C LYS A 370 12.15 -2.59 12.60
N ARG A 371 11.31 -2.09 11.69
CA ARG A 371 11.77 -1.46 10.43
C ARG A 371 12.63 -0.23 10.71
N THR A 372 12.22 0.61 11.65
CA THR A 372 12.96 1.81 12.05
C THR A 372 14.31 1.47 12.73
N GLN A 373 14.48 0.25 13.26
CA GLN A 373 15.71 -0.21 13.95
C GLN A 373 16.62 -1.10 13.10
N CYS A 374 16.12 -1.68 12.00
CA CYS A 374 16.92 -2.50 11.09
C CYS A 374 18.02 -1.66 10.41
N HIS A 375 19.29 -1.95 10.75
CA HIS A 375 20.49 -1.33 10.18
C HIS A 375 20.72 -1.70 8.70
N SER A 376 19.91 -2.61 8.14
CA SER A 376 19.92 -2.98 6.72
C SER A 376 19.08 -2.05 5.83
N THR A 377 18.32 -1.13 6.41
CA THR A 377 17.48 -0.18 5.66
C THR A 377 18.34 0.96 5.14
N ASP A 378 18.34 1.20 3.83
CA ASP A 378 19.10 2.31 3.23
C ASP A 378 18.55 3.65 3.74
N HIS A 379 19.33 4.35 4.58
CA HIS A 379 18.99 5.66 5.16
C HIS A 379 18.75 6.74 4.09
N ARG A 380 19.18 6.51 2.85
CA ARG A 380 18.90 7.40 1.72
C ARG A 380 17.49 7.24 1.17
N ASN A 381 16.73 6.21 1.58
CA ASN A 381 15.36 6.02 1.14
C ASN A 381 14.41 6.91 1.96
N VAL A 382 13.92 8.00 1.36
CA VAL A 382 13.05 8.96 2.07
C VAL A 382 11.67 8.39 2.44
N LYS A 383 11.25 7.30 1.77
CA LYS A 383 9.95 6.67 1.99
C LYS A 383 10.00 5.61 3.08
N THR A 384 10.99 4.71 3.02
CA THR A 384 11.08 3.54 3.89
C THR A 384 12.21 3.60 4.91
N GLY A 385 13.09 4.60 4.82
CA GLY A 385 14.13 4.85 5.80
C GLY A 385 13.55 5.30 7.14
N PRO A 386 14.32 5.20 8.23
CA PRO A 386 13.88 5.56 9.57
C PRO A 386 13.36 7.01 9.66
N GLY A 387 12.15 7.21 10.18
CA GLY A 387 11.54 8.55 10.26
C GLY A 387 11.08 9.11 8.92
N GLY A 388 11.02 8.27 7.88
CA GLY A 388 10.56 8.61 6.54
C GLY A 388 9.02 8.66 6.41
N ILE A 389 8.57 8.84 5.16
CA ILE A 389 7.15 9.07 4.81
C ILE A 389 6.24 7.95 5.35
N ARG A 390 6.66 6.69 5.17
CA ARG A 390 5.86 5.52 5.58
C ARG A 390 5.69 5.44 7.09
N ASP A 391 6.71 5.82 7.87
CA ASP A 391 6.65 5.79 9.33
C ASP A 391 5.59 6.78 9.83
N ILE A 392 5.55 7.99 9.26
CA ILE A 392 4.50 8.99 9.54
C ILE A 392 3.12 8.46 9.15
N GLU A 393 2.95 8.00 7.90
CA GLU A 393 1.65 7.50 7.41
C GLU A 393 1.12 6.37 8.29
N PHE A 394 1.98 5.43 8.66
CA PHE A 394 1.58 4.27 9.45
C PHE A 394 1.22 4.65 10.88
N ALA A 395 1.98 5.55 11.50
CA ALA A 395 1.66 6.02 12.85
C ALA A 395 0.36 6.83 12.90
N ILE A 396 0.13 7.70 11.91
CA ILE A 396 -1.12 8.48 11.82
C ILE A 396 -2.32 7.55 11.59
N GLN A 397 -2.23 6.61 10.65
CA GLN A 397 -3.29 5.61 10.45
C GLN A 397 -3.51 4.75 11.69
N PHE A 398 -2.46 4.39 12.41
CA PHE A 398 -2.55 3.67 13.68
C PHE A 398 -3.35 4.48 14.72
N LEU A 399 -3.06 5.78 14.88
CA LEU A 399 -3.80 6.65 15.78
C LEU A 399 -5.26 6.81 15.34
N GLN A 400 -5.53 6.87 14.04
CA GLN A 400 -6.90 6.88 13.51
C GLN A 400 -7.65 5.58 13.82
N LEU A 401 -7.01 4.42 13.72
CA LEU A 401 -7.63 3.14 14.08
C LEU A 401 -7.89 3.04 15.60
N LEU A 402 -7.01 3.61 16.43
CA LEU A 402 -7.16 3.61 17.88
C LEU A 402 -8.30 4.53 18.36
N ASN A 403 -8.40 5.72 17.77
CA ASN A 403 -9.30 6.78 18.26
C ASN A 403 -10.58 6.94 17.43
N GLY A 404 -10.59 6.51 16.17
CA GLY A 404 -11.69 6.75 15.23
C GLY A 404 -13.00 6.08 15.63
N GLY A 405 -12.97 5.08 16.52
CA GLY A 405 -14.18 4.49 17.09
C GLY A 405 -15.01 5.47 17.94
N ASP A 406 -14.34 6.35 18.68
CA ASP A 406 -14.97 7.36 19.56
C ASP A 406 -14.92 8.79 18.98
N MET A 407 -13.98 9.07 18.07
CA MET A 407 -13.76 10.39 17.46
C MET A 407 -13.96 10.34 15.94
N PRO A 408 -15.18 10.52 15.41
CA PRO A 408 -15.44 10.49 13.97
C PRO A 408 -14.62 11.52 13.16
N GLU A 409 -14.26 12.64 13.76
CA GLU A 409 -13.47 13.73 13.14
C GLU A 409 -12.07 13.29 12.68
N VAL A 410 -11.51 12.22 13.24
CA VAL A 410 -10.20 11.68 12.81
C VAL A 410 -10.33 10.71 11.64
N ARG A 411 -11.54 10.38 11.17
CA ARG A 411 -11.79 9.46 10.05
C ARG A 411 -11.64 10.19 8.70
N THR A 412 -10.45 10.71 8.46
CA THR A 412 -10.10 11.41 7.20
C THR A 412 -9.07 10.62 6.43
N GLU A 413 -9.17 10.60 5.11
CA GLU A 413 -8.29 9.78 4.26
C GLU A 413 -6.90 10.43 4.08
N ASN A 414 -6.84 11.76 4.04
CA ASN A 414 -5.61 12.52 3.81
C ASN A 414 -4.73 12.58 5.08
N THR A 415 -3.42 12.33 4.94
CA THR A 415 -2.53 12.25 6.11
C THR A 415 -2.32 13.59 6.82
N LEU A 416 -2.17 14.71 6.08
CA LEU A 416 -2.02 16.03 6.71
C LEU A 416 -3.31 16.46 7.42
N GLN A 417 -4.47 16.19 6.81
CA GLN A 417 -5.75 16.43 7.46
C GLN A 417 -5.91 15.57 8.73
N ALA A 418 -5.52 14.30 8.69
CA ALA A 418 -5.57 13.40 9.84
C ALA A 418 -4.69 13.90 10.99
N ILE A 419 -3.48 14.41 10.71
CA ILE A 419 -2.61 15.05 11.71
C ILE A 419 -3.33 16.22 12.40
N ARG A 420 -3.98 17.10 11.63
CA ARG A 420 -4.75 18.25 12.16
C ARG A 420 -5.94 17.80 13.00
N CYS A 421 -6.66 16.77 12.57
CA CYS A 421 -7.81 16.25 13.30
C CYS A 421 -7.38 15.56 14.61
N LEU A 422 -6.27 14.82 14.60
CA LEU A 422 -5.71 14.18 15.80
C LEU A 422 -5.24 15.21 16.83
N GLU A 423 -4.68 16.34 16.41
CA GLU A 423 -4.34 17.46 17.31
C GLU A 423 -5.60 18.06 17.95
N ARG A 424 -6.62 18.36 17.14
CA ARG A 424 -7.90 18.90 17.65
C ARG A 424 -8.61 17.94 18.59
N GLY A 425 -8.47 16.64 18.37
CA GLY A 425 -8.98 15.56 19.24
C GLY A 425 -8.16 15.34 20.51
N GLY A 426 -7.02 16.03 20.67
CA GLY A 426 -6.12 15.90 21.82
C GLY A 426 -5.24 14.64 21.78
N CYS A 427 -5.16 13.94 20.65
CA CYS A 427 -4.29 12.79 20.44
C CYS A 427 -2.85 13.19 20.12
N LEU A 428 -2.64 14.41 19.63
CA LEU A 428 -1.33 15.02 19.38
C LEU A 428 -1.27 16.38 20.08
N THR A 429 -0.08 16.77 20.51
CA THR A 429 0.20 18.15 20.92
C THR A 429 0.37 19.05 19.69
N SER A 430 0.14 20.36 19.85
CA SER A 430 0.35 21.33 18.75
C SER A 430 1.80 21.36 18.25
N GLN A 431 2.77 21.03 19.12
CA GLN A 431 4.17 20.89 18.73
C GLN A 431 4.40 19.67 17.83
N GLU A 432 3.86 18.50 18.19
CA GLU A 432 3.95 17.29 17.37
C GLU A 432 3.28 17.47 16.02
N GLN A 433 2.08 18.08 15.99
CA GLN A 433 1.39 18.41 14.75
C GLN A 433 2.24 19.30 13.83
N THR A 434 2.80 20.39 14.35
CA THR A 434 3.64 21.31 13.57
C THR A 434 4.87 20.60 12.99
N ILE A 435 5.55 19.77 13.79
CA ILE A 435 6.75 19.04 13.36
C ILE A 435 6.37 18.00 12.29
N LEU A 436 5.34 17.18 12.54
CA LEU A 436 4.92 16.13 11.60
C LEU A 436 4.43 16.71 10.27
N GLU A 437 3.68 17.81 10.26
CA GLU A 437 3.23 18.46 9.02
C GLU A 437 4.41 19.02 8.21
N THR A 438 5.31 19.73 8.88
CA THR A 438 6.51 20.31 8.24
C THR A 438 7.36 19.20 7.61
N ASN A 439 7.55 18.11 8.36
CA ASN A 439 8.43 17.02 7.94
C ASN A 439 7.82 16.16 6.87
N TYR A 440 6.52 15.85 6.99
CA TYR A 440 5.78 15.16 5.94
C TYR A 440 5.84 15.98 4.64
N THR A 441 5.59 17.28 4.70
CA THR A 441 5.65 18.18 3.53
C THR A 441 7.04 18.19 2.89
N LEU A 442 8.12 18.31 3.69
CA LEU A 442 9.49 18.25 3.19
C LEU A 442 9.79 16.93 2.48
N LEU A 443 9.48 15.80 3.13
CA LEU A 443 9.72 14.47 2.56
C LEU A 443 8.92 14.23 1.28
N ARG A 444 7.67 14.71 1.22
CA ARG A 444 6.82 14.64 0.01
C ARG A 444 7.36 15.52 -1.11
N ASN A 445 7.87 16.72 -0.83
CA ASN A 445 8.54 17.56 -1.81
C ASN A 445 9.81 16.90 -2.37
N ILE A 446 10.61 16.26 -1.50
CA ILE A 446 11.78 15.49 -1.94
C ILE A 446 11.35 14.34 -2.85
N GLU A 447 10.35 13.56 -2.44
CA GLU A 447 9.83 12.44 -3.23
C GLU A 447 9.31 12.93 -4.60
N HIS A 448 8.60 14.05 -4.67
CA HIS A 448 8.15 14.66 -5.92
C HIS A 448 9.32 15.02 -6.84
N ARG A 449 10.34 15.72 -6.31
CA ARG A 449 11.51 16.14 -7.09
C ARG A 449 12.31 14.94 -7.60
N LEU A 450 12.49 13.91 -6.77
CA LEU A 450 13.14 12.67 -7.18
C LEU A 450 12.40 11.97 -8.33
N GLN A 451 11.07 11.92 -8.27
CA GLN A 451 10.27 11.24 -9.28
C GLN A 451 10.18 12.01 -10.60
N ILE A 452 9.99 13.33 -10.54
CA ILE A 452 9.74 14.13 -11.74
C ILE A 452 11.00 14.35 -12.59
N MET A 453 12.20 14.23 -12.01
CA MET A 453 13.47 14.43 -12.73
C MET A 453 13.56 13.58 -14.01
N PHE A 454 13.20 12.29 -13.91
CA PHE A 454 13.31 11.31 -14.99
C PHE A 454 12.03 10.48 -15.20
N ASP A 455 10.93 10.86 -14.53
CA ASP A 455 9.69 10.06 -14.48
C ASP A 455 9.91 8.63 -13.99
N LEU A 456 10.64 8.51 -12.88
CA LEU A 456 11.00 7.23 -12.28
C LEU A 456 10.38 7.08 -10.89
N GLN A 457 9.93 5.87 -10.57
CA GLN A 457 9.50 5.51 -9.22
C GLN A 457 10.70 5.28 -8.30
N THR A 458 11.46 6.35 -8.03
CA THR A 458 12.59 6.32 -7.10
C THR A 458 12.24 7.04 -5.80
N HIS A 459 12.77 6.51 -4.72
CA HIS A 459 12.69 7.07 -3.37
C HIS A 459 14.09 7.24 -2.75
N LEU A 460 15.14 6.93 -3.51
CA LEU A 460 16.52 6.98 -3.04
C LEU A 460 17.11 8.36 -3.35
N LEU A 461 17.66 8.98 -2.32
CA LEU A 461 18.50 10.16 -2.50
C LEU A 461 19.73 9.81 -3.36
N PRO A 462 20.18 10.72 -4.24
CA PRO A 462 21.36 10.51 -5.06
C PRO A 462 22.63 10.23 -4.24
N ASP A 463 23.54 9.47 -4.84
CA ASP A 463 24.78 8.99 -4.19
C ASP A 463 25.88 10.06 -4.17
N THR A 464 25.85 10.98 -5.13
CA THR A 464 26.91 11.98 -5.31
C THR A 464 26.51 13.32 -4.72
N ASP A 465 27.47 14.01 -4.09
CA ASP A 465 27.29 15.35 -3.54
C ASP A 465 26.83 16.36 -4.61
N ALA A 466 27.26 16.16 -5.86
CA ALA A 466 26.81 16.96 -6.99
C ALA A 466 25.30 16.83 -7.22
N GLU A 467 24.78 15.61 -7.41
CA GLU A 467 23.34 15.39 -7.63
C GLU A 467 22.48 15.75 -6.42
N LEU A 468 22.97 15.51 -5.19
CA LEU A 468 22.31 15.97 -3.97
C LEU A 468 22.21 17.50 -3.90
N ARG A 469 23.27 18.21 -4.30
CA ARG A 469 23.25 19.67 -4.39
C ARG A 469 22.24 20.14 -5.43
N ARG A 470 22.15 19.48 -6.59
CA ARG A 470 21.13 19.79 -7.62
C ARG A 470 19.71 19.61 -7.08
N LEU A 471 19.46 18.50 -6.38
CA LEU A 471 18.17 18.23 -5.72
C LEU A 471 17.82 19.31 -4.68
N ALA A 472 18.79 19.69 -3.83
CA ALA A 472 18.59 20.76 -2.84
C ALA A 472 18.20 22.10 -3.51
N ILE A 473 18.87 22.49 -4.59
CA ILE A 473 18.53 23.71 -5.34
C ILE A 473 17.10 23.62 -5.91
N ARG A 474 16.69 22.46 -6.44
CA ARG A 474 15.30 22.22 -6.95
C ARG A 474 14.23 22.27 -5.86
N LEU A 475 14.62 22.10 -4.60
CA LEU A 475 13.76 22.24 -3.43
C LEU A 475 13.72 23.67 -2.89
N GLY A 476 14.44 24.61 -3.52
CA GLY A 476 14.45 26.03 -3.16
C GLY A 476 15.56 26.43 -2.20
N TYR A 477 16.54 25.56 -1.92
CA TYR A 477 17.68 25.93 -1.08
C TYR A 477 18.64 26.88 -1.82
N ASP A 478 19.19 27.86 -1.09
CA ASP A 478 20.17 28.82 -1.61
C ASP A 478 21.38 28.11 -2.20
N ILE A 479 21.77 28.45 -3.44
CA ILE A 479 22.82 27.76 -4.18
C ILE A 479 24.14 27.64 -3.41
N GLU A 480 24.56 28.66 -2.66
CA GLU A 480 25.81 28.64 -1.90
C GLU A 480 25.78 27.64 -0.74
N THR A 481 24.62 27.48 -0.09
CA THR A 481 24.46 26.68 1.14
C THR A 481 23.59 25.44 0.97
N ALA A 482 23.21 25.13 -0.28
CA ALA A 482 22.19 24.13 -0.58
C ALA A 482 22.48 22.76 0.01
N LEU A 483 23.65 22.19 -0.30
CA LEU A 483 24.03 20.86 0.16
C LEU A 483 24.14 20.73 1.69
N PRO A 484 24.90 21.59 2.41
CA PRO A 484 25.03 21.43 3.86
C PRO A 484 23.72 21.67 4.61
N LYS A 485 22.90 22.65 4.21
CA LYS A 485 21.58 22.88 4.84
C LYS A 485 20.63 21.71 4.59
N PHE A 486 20.52 21.25 3.34
CA PHE A 486 19.66 20.13 2.98
C PHE A 486 19.99 18.84 3.76
N ARG A 487 21.28 18.52 3.91
CA ARG A 487 21.71 17.37 4.71
C ARG A 487 21.33 17.50 6.18
N ALA A 488 21.58 18.66 6.77
CA ALA A 488 21.22 18.94 8.15
C ALA A 488 19.70 18.82 8.37
N ASP A 489 18.90 19.41 7.49
CA ASP A 489 17.44 19.38 7.60
C ASP A 489 16.90 17.95 7.50
N ILE A 490 17.34 17.13 6.54
CA ILE A 490 16.87 15.73 6.45
C ILE A 490 17.24 14.94 7.70
N GLU A 491 18.49 15.06 8.17
CA GLU A 491 18.96 14.33 9.35
C GLU A 491 18.19 14.74 10.62
N GLU A 492 18.04 16.05 10.84
CA GLU A 492 17.30 16.59 11.98
C GLU A 492 15.82 16.17 11.94
N GLN A 493 15.16 16.34 10.80
CA GLN A 493 13.72 16.07 10.70
C GLN A 493 13.39 14.57 10.79
N THR A 494 14.18 13.70 10.18
CA THR A 494 13.96 12.24 10.29
C THR A 494 14.24 11.74 11.71
N ALA A 495 15.24 12.31 12.40
CA ALA A 495 15.51 12.00 13.82
C ALA A 495 14.37 12.47 14.74
N LEU A 496 13.86 13.68 14.54
CA LEU A 496 12.72 14.22 15.29
C LEU A 496 11.44 13.42 15.06
N ASN A 497 11.15 13.06 13.80
CA ASN A 497 10.03 12.17 13.48
C ASN A 497 10.15 10.88 14.28
N ARG A 498 11.31 10.22 14.25
CA ARG A 498 11.51 8.97 14.98
C ARG A 498 11.27 9.14 16.49
N GLN A 499 11.74 10.23 17.08
CA GLN A 499 11.53 10.50 18.50
C GLN A 499 10.03 10.65 18.83
N ILE A 500 9.31 11.45 18.05
CA ILE A 500 7.87 11.67 18.22
C ILE A 500 7.11 10.36 18.03
N LEU A 501 7.38 9.65 16.93
CA LEU A 501 6.67 8.41 16.61
C LEU A 501 6.90 7.32 17.67
N ASN A 502 8.13 7.16 18.17
CA ASN A 502 8.41 6.24 19.27
C ASN A 502 7.66 6.63 20.55
N HIS A 503 7.58 7.93 20.86
CA HIS A 503 6.85 8.42 22.02
C HIS A 503 5.35 8.12 21.90
N LEU A 504 4.73 8.49 20.76
CA LEU A 504 3.31 8.25 20.49
C LEU A 504 2.96 6.75 20.54
N LEU A 505 3.81 5.90 19.99
CA LEU A 505 3.62 4.46 20.00
C LEU A 505 3.82 3.87 21.41
N HIS A 506 4.78 4.37 22.19
CA HIS A 506 5.02 3.93 23.56
C HIS A 506 3.90 4.34 24.52
N ASP A 507 3.46 5.59 24.47
CA ASP A 507 2.39 6.13 25.31
C ASP A 507 1.03 5.46 25.03
N ALA A 508 0.79 5.01 23.80
CA ALA A 508 -0.40 4.24 23.46
C ALA A 508 -0.46 2.87 24.19
N PHE A 509 0.68 2.34 24.67
CA PHE A 509 0.77 1.07 25.41
C PHE A 509 1.83 1.14 26.54
N PRO A 510 1.55 1.81 27.67
CA PRO A 510 2.55 2.09 28.72
C PRO A 510 2.96 0.90 29.59
N GLN A 511 2.26 -0.24 29.50
CA GLN A 511 2.50 -1.44 30.32
C GLN A 511 2.29 -2.71 29.50
N ASP A 512 3.30 -3.17 28.76
CA ASP A 512 3.28 -4.53 28.22
C ASP A 512 4.71 -5.05 27.99
N ASP A 513 4.97 -6.27 28.48
CA ASP A 513 6.08 -7.12 28.08
C ASP A 513 6.18 -7.17 26.56
N ASP A 514 7.40 -7.08 26.03
CA ASP A 514 7.69 -7.33 24.63
C ASP A 514 7.07 -8.68 24.23
N GLY A 515 6.07 -8.66 23.35
CA GLY A 515 5.47 -9.90 22.88
C GLY A 515 6.48 -10.74 22.12
N THR A 516 6.27 -12.05 22.13
CA THR A 516 7.31 -12.99 21.73
C THR A 516 7.45 -13.08 20.20
N PRO A 517 8.65 -13.39 19.67
CA PRO A 517 8.86 -13.60 18.24
C PRO A 517 7.93 -14.67 17.64
N GLU A 518 7.53 -15.67 18.44
CA GLU A 518 6.60 -16.72 18.02
C GLU A 518 5.18 -16.17 17.79
N ALA A 519 4.73 -15.27 18.67
CA ALA A 519 3.43 -14.61 18.51
C ALA A 519 3.42 -13.73 17.25
N ASP A 520 4.50 -12.99 17.01
CA ASP A 520 4.66 -12.17 15.79
C ASP A 520 4.62 -13.06 14.53
N LEU A 521 5.31 -14.21 14.52
CA LEU A 521 5.34 -15.15 13.40
C LEU A 521 3.95 -15.70 13.05
N VAL A 522 3.10 -15.99 14.04
CA VAL A 522 1.72 -16.47 13.84
C VAL A 522 0.80 -15.38 13.28
N LEU A 523 1.10 -14.11 13.58
CA LEU A 523 0.29 -12.95 13.20
C LEU A 523 0.73 -12.33 11.87
N ASP A 524 1.95 -12.60 11.41
CA ASP A 524 2.48 -12.12 10.14
C ASP A 524 1.91 -12.93 8.96
N PRO A 525 1.25 -12.28 7.97
CA PRO A 525 0.74 -12.96 6.79
C PRO A 525 1.80 -13.42 5.78
N GLU A 526 2.96 -12.75 5.72
CA GLU A 526 4.05 -13.05 4.79
C GLU A 526 5.41 -12.71 5.45
N PRO A 527 5.79 -13.44 6.51
CA PRO A 527 7.10 -13.27 7.13
C PRO A 527 8.20 -13.67 6.13
N ASP A 528 9.32 -12.96 6.15
CA ASP A 528 10.49 -13.31 5.35
C ASP A 528 11.15 -14.62 5.84
N GLU A 529 11.87 -15.30 4.95
CA GLU A 529 12.47 -16.61 5.26
C GLU A 529 13.48 -16.56 6.42
N LEU A 530 14.14 -15.43 6.64
CA LEU A 530 15.08 -15.26 7.75
C LEU A 530 14.32 -15.20 9.08
N THR A 531 13.23 -14.44 9.15
CA THR A 531 12.36 -14.37 10.34
C THR A 531 11.77 -15.73 10.72
N ILE A 532 11.35 -16.53 9.73
CA ILE A 532 10.84 -17.90 9.97
C ILE A 532 11.95 -18.77 10.57
N ALA A 533 13.15 -18.72 9.98
CA ALA A 533 14.30 -19.51 10.43
C ALA A 533 14.74 -19.12 11.84
N ASP A 534 14.93 -17.84 12.11
CA ASP A 534 15.36 -17.32 13.41
C ASP A 534 14.38 -17.69 14.54
N CYS A 535 13.08 -17.70 14.25
CA CYS A 535 12.06 -18.05 15.22
C CYS A 535 11.97 -19.56 15.48
N LEU A 536 12.01 -20.41 14.43
CA LEU A 536 11.72 -21.84 14.56
C LEU A 536 12.95 -22.73 14.82
N LEU A 537 14.16 -22.33 14.39
CA LEU A 537 15.38 -23.16 14.55
C LEU A 537 15.70 -23.49 16.01
N LYS A 538 15.35 -22.61 16.95
CA LYS A 538 15.58 -22.81 18.39
C LYS A 538 14.74 -23.93 19.00
N TYR A 539 13.72 -24.43 18.29
CA TYR A 539 12.82 -25.49 18.76
C TYR A 539 13.16 -26.89 18.21
N GLN A 540 14.33 -27.07 17.60
CA GLN A 540 14.87 -28.36 17.12
C GLN A 540 14.09 -29.02 15.97
N PHE A 541 13.34 -28.24 15.18
CA PHE A 541 12.72 -28.76 13.94
C PHE A 541 13.78 -29.07 12.87
N ARG A 542 13.62 -30.20 12.18
CA ARG A 542 14.49 -30.59 11.06
C ARG A 542 14.06 -29.92 9.75
N ASP A 543 12.75 -29.81 9.53
CA ASP A 543 12.18 -29.09 8.39
C ASP A 543 11.41 -27.85 8.86
N VAL A 544 12.13 -26.72 8.89
CA VAL A 544 11.58 -25.42 9.30
C VAL A 544 10.41 -24.98 8.41
N GLN A 545 10.44 -25.29 7.12
CA GLN A 545 9.40 -24.87 6.18
C GLN A 545 8.11 -25.70 6.35
N GLU A 546 8.25 -27.00 6.59
CA GLU A 546 7.11 -27.85 6.95
C GLU A 546 6.56 -27.51 8.34
N ALA A 547 7.41 -27.20 9.31
CA ALA A 547 6.99 -26.72 10.62
C ALA A 547 6.17 -25.42 10.51
N TYR A 548 6.64 -24.45 9.73
CA TYR A 548 5.91 -23.20 9.49
C TYR A 548 4.56 -23.43 8.79
N ARG A 549 4.49 -24.33 7.79
CA ARG A 549 3.23 -24.71 7.13
C ARG A 549 2.24 -25.32 8.13
N ASN A 550 2.70 -26.20 9.01
CA ASN A 550 1.86 -26.79 10.05
C ASN A 550 1.41 -25.76 11.09
N LEU A 551 2.28 -24.85 11.51
CA LEU A 551 1.93 -23.74 12.42
C LEU A 551 0.86 -22.82 11.79
N THR A 552 1.01 -22.53 10.50
CA THR A 552 0.03 -21.74 9.73
C THR A 552 -1.32 -22.46 9.63
N SER A 553 -1.31 -23.78 9.45
CA SER A 553 -2.54 -24.61 9.47
C SER A 553 -3.26 -24.56 10.82
N LEU A 554 -2.52 -24.57 11.94
CA LEU A 554 -3.10 -24.40 13.28
C LEU A 554 -3.74 -23.03 13.47
N ALA A 555 -3.23 -22.02 12.78
CA ALA A 555 -3.68 -20.64 12.83
C ALA A 555 -4.94 -20.36 11.98
N GLN A 556 -5.41 -21.36 11.22
CA GLN A 556 -6.53 -21.25 10.28
C GLN A 556 -7.66 -22.24 10.60
N GLU A 557 -8.89 -21.79 10.35
CA GLU A 557 -10.12 -22.58 10.49
C GLU A 557 -10.71 -22.88 9.11
N LYS A 558 -11.09 -24.13 8.86
CA LYS A 558 -11.78 -24.55 7.62
C LYS A 558 -13.30 -24.32 7.68
N THR A 559 -13.86 -24.23 8.88
CA THR A 559 -15.31 -24.08 9.10
C THR A 559 -15.73 -22.61 9.04
N ILE A 560 -16.61 -22.29 8.10
CA ILE A 560 -16.98 -20.90 7.71
C ILE A 560 -17.60 -20.07 8.85
N PHE A 561 -18.24 -20.71 9.84
CA PHE A 561 -18.90 -20.02 10.96
C PHE A 561 -18.00 -19.77 12.18
N LEU A 562 -16.77 -20.27 12.18
CA LEU A 562 -15.82 -20.09 13.27
C LEU A 562 -14.82 -18.98 12.92
N SER A 563 -14.54 -18.09 13.87
CA SER A 563 -13.69 -16.92 13.64
C SER A 563 -12.22 -17.31 13.48
N GLY A 564 -11.69 -17.22 12.24
CA GLY A 564 -10.27 -17.40 11.96
C GLY A 564 -9.37 -16.38 12.67
N ARG A 565 -9.89 -15.19 12.97
CA ARG A 565 -9.18 -14.17 13.79
C ARG A 565 -9.03 -14.63 15.24
N ARG A 566 -10.10 -15.16 15.83
CA ARG A 566 -10.10 -15.73 17.19
C ARG A 566 -9.10 -16.89 17.27
N CYS A 567 -9.10 -17.76 16.27
CA CYS A 567 -8.15 -18.87 16.18
C CYS A 567 -6.69 -18.40 16.16
N ARG A 568 -6.35 -17.48 15.26
CA ARG A 568 -4.99 -16.94 15.17
C ARG A 568 -4.55 -16.24 16.45
N HIS A 569 -5.46 -15.48 17.07
CA HIS A 569 -5.19 -14.74 18.30
C HIS A 569 -4.82 -15.67 19.46
N PHE A 570 -5.67 -16.66 19.76
CA PHE A 570 -5.40 -17.56 20.87
C PHE A 570 -4.22 -18.48 20.59
N LEU A 571 -3.97 -18.85 19.32
CA LEU A 571 -2.74 -19.56 18.96
C LEU A 571 -1.51 -18.70 19.24
N ALA A 572 -1.52 -17.41 18.85
CA ALA A 572 -0.41 -16.49 19.13
C ALA A 572 -0.17 -16.33 20.64
N ALA A 573 -1.23 -16.30 21.45
CA ALA A 573 -1.13 -16.22 22.91
C ALA A 573 -0.44 -17.42 23.56
N ILE A 574 -0.53 -18.61 22.95
CA ILE A 574 0.11 -19.84 23.44
C ILE A 574 1.32 -20.27 22.62
N ALA A 575 1.72 -19.50 21.60
CA ALA A 575 2.68 -19.95 20.59
C ALA A 575 4.03 -20.34 21.19
N THR A 576 4.55 -19.52 22.11
CA THR A 576 5.83 -19.79 22.80
C THR A 576 5.75 -21.05 23.66
N ASP A 577 4.71 -21.21 24.47
CA ASP A 577 4.53 -22.37 25.34
C ASP A 577 4.31 -23.66 24.53
N LEU A 578 3.50 -23.58 23.48
CA LEU A 578 3.25 -24.69 22.57
C LEU A 578 4.55 -25.19 21.91
N LEU A 579 5.34 -24.28 21.35
CA LEU A 579 6.60 -24.63 20.66
C LEU A 579 7.65 -25.14 21.65
N CYS A 580 7.73 -24.55 22.85
CA CYS A 580 8.56 -25.06 23.94
C CYS A 580 8.20 -26.50 24.31
N GLU A 581 6.92 -26.83 24.50
CA GLU A 581 6.50 -28.20 24.82
C GLU A 581 6.74 -29.17 23.66
N ILE A 582 6.50 -28.75 22.41
CA ILE A 582 6.79 -29.58 21.22
C ILE A 582 8.29 -29.90 21.14
N SER A 583 9.17 -28.93 21.40
CA SER A 583 10.62 -29.13 21.35
C SER A 583 11.16 -30.12 22.38
N ARG A 584 10.38 -30.44 23.43
CA ARG A 584 10.73 -31.44 24.46
C ARG A 584 10.33 -32.86 24.05
N THR A 585 9.63 -33.02 22.93
CA THR A 585 9.18 -34.33 22.45
C THR A 585 10.29 -35.05 21.68
N PRO A 586 10.25 -36.40 21.59
CA PRO A 586 11.29 -37.15 20.86
C PRO A 586 11.38 -36.84 19.37
N ASP A 587 10.26 -36.39 18.76
CA ASP A 587 10.17 -36.02 17.35
C ASP A 587 9.26 -34.76 17.22
N PRO A 588 9.85 -33.55 17.29
CA PRO A 588 9.11 -32.28 17.21
C PRO A 588 8.35 -32.12 15.89
N ASP A 589 8.97 -32.49 14.75
CA ASP A 589 8.38 -32.38 13.42
C ASP A 589 7.11 -33.27 13.31
N PHE A 590 7.22 -34.55 13.72
CA PHE A 590 6.08 -35.46 13.74
C PHE A 590 4.98 -34.97 14.69
N THR A 591 5.36 -34.48 15.87
CA THR A 591 4.41 -34.01 16.87
C THR A 591 3.59 -32.83 16.36
N LEU A 592 4.23 -31.82 15.75
CA LEU A 592 3.56 -30.65 15.19
C LEU A 592 2.64 -31.02 14.01
N MET A 593 3.11 -31.90 13.11
CA MET A 593 2.30 -32.42 12.00
C MET A 593 1.06 -33.16 12.52
N ASN A 594 1.22 -34.04 13.53
CA ASN A 594 0.10 -34.79 14.08
C ASN A 594 -0.88 -33.87 14.84
N LEU A 595 -0.38 -32.87 15.58
CA LEU A 595 -1.17 -31.86 16.27
C LEU A 595 -2.02 -31.05 15.27
N SER A 596 -1.44 -30.63 14.14
CA SER A 596 -2.15 -30.01 13.02
C SER A 596 -3.30 -30.89 12.51
N SER A 597 -3.02 -32.18 12.27
CA SER A 597 -4.00 -33.14 11.77
C SER A 597 -5.12 -33.46 12.78
N VAL A 598 -4.81 -33.65 14.07
CA VAL A 598 -5.81 -33.90 15.12
C VAL A 598 -6.70 -32.66 15.30
N SER A 599 -6.10 -31.48 15.44
CA SER A 599 -6.84 -30.24 15.68
C SER A 599 -7.74 -29.86 14.51
N GLU A 600 -7.33 -30.21 13.29
CA GLU A 600 -8.18 -30.07 12.10
C GLU A 600 -9.39 -31.01 12.11
N SER A 601 -9.22 -32.23 12.62
CA SER A 601 -10.33 -33.19 12.73
C SER A 601 -11.32 -32.83 13.84
N LEU A 602 -10.82 -32.22 14.93
CA LEU A 602 -11.66 -31.73 16.03
C LEU A 602 -12.60 -30.59 15.59
N GLY A 603 -12.06 -29.66 14.79
CA GLY A 603 -12.74 -28.40 14.46
C GLY A 603 -12.82 -27.44 15.65
N GLY A 604 -13.03 -26.14 15.41
CA GLY A 604 -13.08 -25.17 16.50
C GLY A 604 -11.74 -24.98 17.21
N LYS A 605 -10.63 -25.05 16.46
CA LYS A 605 -9.26 -24.77 16.91
C LYS A 605 -9.19 -23.49 17.75
N GLY A 606 -9.93 -22.44 17.38
CA GLY A 606 -9.91 -21.19 18.15
C GLY A 606 -10.43 -21.31 19.59
N ILE A 607 -11.42 -22.17 19.84
CA ILE A 607 -11.91 -22.48 21.20
C ILE A 607 -10.90 -23.36 21.93
N LEU A 608 -10.26 -24.29 21.21
CA LEU A 608 -9.22 -25.16 21.76
C LEU A 608 -8.00 -24.37 22.26
N TRP A 609 -7.51 -23.42 21.46
CA TRP A 609 -6.37 -22.57 21.84
C TRP A 609 -6.72 -21.65 23.00
N GLU A 610 -7.94 -21.13 23.03
CA GLU A 610 -8.45 -20.33 24.14
C GLU A 610 -8.45 -21.15 25.43
N LEU A 611 -8.98 -22.38 25.40
CA LEU A 611 -8.94 -23.28 26.55
C LEU A 611 -7.50 -23.53 27.04
N PHE A 612 -6.56 -23.75 26.12
CA PHE A 612 -5.15 -23.99 26.45
C PHE A 612 -4.48 -22.76 27.04
N SER A 613 -4.86 -21.55 26.60
CA SER A 613 -4.34 -20.30 27.16
C SER A 613 -4.69 -20.12 28.64
N PHE A 614 -5.83 -20.67 29.08
CA PHE A 614 -6.26 -20.63 30.49
C PHE A 614 -5.84 -21.87 31.29
N ASN A 615 -5.40 -22.96 30.64
CA ASN A 615 -5.07 -24.23 31.29
C ASN A 615 -3.81 -24.88 30.70
N PRO A 616 -2.59 -24.43 31.09
CA PRO A 616 -1.33 -24.96 30.59
C PRO A 616 -1.13 -26.48 30.77
N PRO A 617 -1.57 -27.13 31.87
CA PRO A 617 -1.51 -28.59 31.98
C PRO A 617 -2.24 -29.34 30.86
N THR A 618 -3.30 -28.76 30.32
CA THR A 618 -4.06 -29.35 29.20
C THR A 618 -3.26 -29.28 27.90
N LEU A 619 -2.62 -28.14 27.63
CA LEU A 619 -1.72 -27.98 26.47
C LEU A 619 -0.62 -29.04 26.49
N GLN A 620 0.03 -29.23 27.64
CA GLN A 620 1.08 -30.23 27.83
C GLN A 620 0.59 -31.66 27.57
N LEU A 621 -0.58 -32.01 28.13
CA LEU A 621 -1.19 -33.31 27.89
C LEU A 621 -1.51 -33.52 26.40
N TYR A 622 -2.07 -32.51 25.75
CA TYR A 622 -2.42 -32.58 24.33
C TYR A 622 -1.19 -32.79 23.44
N VAL A 623 -0.11 -32.04 23.68
CA VAL A 623 1.18 -32.21 23.00
C VAL A 623 1.74 -33.62 23.24
N ARG A 624 1.75 -34.09 24.50
CA ARG A 624 2.28 -35.41 24.85
C ARG A 624 1.49 -36.55 24.23
N LEU A 625 0.16 -36.44 24.17
CA LEU A 625 -0.71 -37.41 23.51
C LEU A 625 -0.41 -37.46 22.01
N CYS A 626 -0.30 -36.30 21.35
CA CYS A 626 0.02 -36.21 19.93
C CYS A 626 1.43 -36.73 19.59
N ALA A 627 2.39 -36.59 20.51
CA ALA A 627 3.75 -37.09 20.35
C ALA A 627 3.86 -38.61 20.58
N SER A 628 3.11 -39.15 21.55
CA SER A 628 3.40 -40.48 22.09
C SER A 628 2.44 -41.59 21.64
N SER A 629 1.22 -41.26 21.18
CA SER A 629 0.20 -42.29 20.88
C SER A 629 -0.62 -42.01 19.61
N PRO A 630 -0.20 -42.57 18.46
CA PRO A 630 -1.00 -42.55 17.23
C PRO A 630 -2.39 -43.18 17.41
N TYR A 631 -2.52 -44.16 18.32
CA TYR A 631 -3.80 -44.81 18.61
C TYR A 631 -4.79 -43.84 19.26
N LEU A 632 -4.38 -43.13 20.32
CA LEU A 632 -5.25 -42.17 21.01
C LEU A 632 -5.53 -40.93 20.15
N SER A 633 -4.52 -40.43 19.41
CA SER A 633 -4.74 -39.40 18.39
C SER A 633 -5.74 -39.86 17.31
N GLY A 634 -5.69 -41.13 16.91
CA GLY A 634 -6.61 -41.72 15.93
C GLY A 634 -8.05 -41.79 16.43
N ILE A 635 -8.25 -42.03 17.73
CA ILE A 635 -9.56 -41.94 18.39
C ILE A 635 -10.11 -40.52 18.28
N LEU A 636 -9.31 -39.50 18.64
CA LEU A 636 -9.74 -38.09 18.56
C LEU A 636 -10.05 -37.64 17.13
N LYS A 637 -9.31 -38.12 16.13
CA LYS A 637 -9.61 -37.86 14.70
C LYS A 637 -10.93 -38.49 14.26
N SER A 638 -11.24 -39.67 14.78
CA SER A 638 -12.44 -40.42 14.39
C SER A 638 -13.69 -40.00 15.17
N TYR A 639 -13.52 -39.45 16.38
CA TYR A 639 -14.58 -39.03 17.29
C TYR A 639 -14.28 -37.64 17.91
N PRO A 640 -14.49 -36.54 17.14
CA PRO A 640 -14.14 -35.18 17.54
C PRO A 640 -14.73 -34.69 18.89
N GLY A 641 -15.94 -35.16 19.25
CA GLY A 641 -16.61 -34.77 20.48
C GLY A 641 -15.99 -35.32 21.77
N MET A 642 -14.91 -36.10 21.70
CA MET A 642 -14.25 -36.71 22.87
C MET A 642 -13.15 -35.83 23.48
N ILE A 643 -13.04 -34.56 23.08
CA ILE A 643 -12.06 -33.64 23.68
C ILE A 643 -12.37 -33.35 25.17
N ASP A 644 -13.66 -33.33 25.53
CA ASP A 644 -14.11 -33.16 26.92
C ASP A 644 -13.64 -34.32 27.81
N GLU A 645 -13.55 -35.52 27.26
CA GLU A 645 -13.05 -36.72 27.97
C GLU A 645 -11.56 -36.60 28.33
N LEU A 646 -10.79 -35.88 27.51
CA LEU A 646 -9.39 -35.55 27.80
C LEU A 646 -9.30 -34.58 28.98
N MET A 647 -10.21 -33.60 29.04
CA MET A 647 -10.29 -32.64 30.16
C MET A 647 -10.71 -33.31 31.47
N ASP A 648 -11.76 -34.13 31.42
CA ASP A 648 -12.29 -34.84 32.59
C ASP A 648 -11.25 -35.80 33.20
N SER A 649 -10.40 -36.40 32.37
CA SER A 649 -9.32 -37.28 32.84
C SER A 649 -8.26 -36.57 33.69
N LEU A 650 -8.09 -35.25 33.53
CA LEU A 650 -7.22 -34.44 34.38
C LEU A 650 -7.84 -34.20 35.77
N LEU A 651 -9.17 -34.14 35.86
CA LEU A 651 -9.92 -33.81 37.08
C LEU A 651 -10.28 -35.04 37.94
N MET A 652 -10.45 -36.22 37.33
CA MET A 652 -10.83 -37.44 38.07
C MET A 652 -9.68 -38.01 38.91
N THR A 653 -9.98 -38.47 40.12
CA THR A 653 -9.01 -39.09 41.04
C THR A 653 -8.71 -40.55 40.72
N ASP A 654 -9.72 -41.35 40.36
CA ASP A 654 -9.59 -42.81 40.17
C ASP A 654 -10.26 -43.28 38.87
N LEU A 655 -9.80 -44.42 38.33
CA LEU A 655 -10.46 -45.12 37.22
C LEU A 655 -11.80 -45.74 37.68
N PRO A 656 -12.83 -45.76 36.82
CA PRO A 656 -14.13 -46.34 37.18
C PRO A 656 -14.03 -47.85 37.42
N SER A 657 -14.75 -48.35 38.42
CA SER A 657 -14.84 -49.79 38.66
C SER A 657 -15.62 -50.50 37.55
N PHE A 658 -15.41 -51.81 37.41
CA PHE A 658 -16.15 -52.62 36.43
C PHE A 658 -17.68 -52.47 36.58
N GLN A 659 -18.17 -52.45 37.82
CA GLN A 659 -19.59 -52.24 38.09
C GLN A 659 -20.06 -50.85 37.64
N SER A 660 -19.28 -49.80 37.88
CA SER A 660 -19.60 -48.44 37.43
C SER A 660 -19.64 -48.32 35.91
N LEU A 661 -18.71 -48.98 35.20
CA LEU A 661 -18.71 -49.05 33.74
C LEU A 661 -19.96 -49.76 33.21
N GLN A 662 -20.36 -50.88 33.82
CA GLN A 662 -21.58 -51.61 33.45
C GLN A 662 -22.85 -50.77 33.65
N GLU A 663 -22.97 -50.10 34.80
CA GLU A 663 -24.12 -49.26 35.13
C GLU A 663 -24.21 -48.05 34.19
N THR A 664 -23.08 -47.40 33.88
CA THR A 664 -23.02 -46.26 32.96
C THR A 664 -23.41 -46.67 31.54
N LEU A 665 -22.84 -47.78 31.03
CA LEU A 665 -23.19 -48.29 29.72
C LEU A 665 -24.65 -48.74 29.63
N ALA A 666 -25.17 -49.42 30.65
CA ALA A 666 -26.58 -49.80 30.71
C ALA A 666 -27.52 -48.57 30.73
N GLY A 667 -27.11 -47.49 31.38
CA GLY A 667 -27.81 -46.20 31.37
C GLY A 667 -27.85 -45.57 29.96
N LEU A 668 -26.71 -45.54 29.26
CA LEU A 668 -26.62 -44.99 27.90
C LEU A 668 -27.39 -45.81 26.85
N LEU A 669 -27.52 -47.13 27.08
CA LEU A 669 -28.27 -48.03 26.19
C LEU A 669 -29.80 -48.01 26.44
N LYS A 670 -30.26 -47.35 27.51
CA LYS A 670 -31.67 -47.35 27.90
C LYS A 670 -32.51 -46.51 26.93
N GLY A 671 -33.33 -47.17 26.12
CA GLY A 671 -34.21 -46.52 25.15
C GLY A 671 -33.52 -46.12 23.85
N ALA A 672 -32.34 -46.68 23.56
CA ALA A 672 -31.64 -46.46 22.30
C ALA A 672 -32.23 -47.31 21.16
N ASP A 673 -32.53 -46.69 20.02
CA ASP A 673 -33.02 -47.37 18.82
C ASP A 673 -31.91 -48.17 18.09
N ASP A 674 -30.65 -47.70 18.17
CA ASP A 674 -29.46 -48.42 17.68
C ASP A 674 -28.33 -48.38 18.73
N PRO A 675 -27.99 -49.52 19.37
CA PRO A 675 -26.99 -49.56 20.43
C PRO A 675 -25.54 -49.56 19.92
N VAL A 676 -25.28 -49.88 18.64
CA VAL A 676 -23.92 -50.14 18.15
C VAL A 676 -23.01 -48.90 18.22
N PRO A 677 -23.42 -47.71 17.74
CA PRO A 677 -22.59 -46.50 17.83
C PRO A 677 -22.30 -46.11 19.28
N ILE A 678 -23.25 -46.33 20.20
CA ILE A 678 -23.14 -46.01 21.63
C ILE A 678 -22.05 -46.88 22.28
N VAL A 679 -22.03 -48.18 21.98
CA VAL A 679 -21.01 -49.10 22.51
C VAL A 679 -19.61 -48.72 22.01
N HIS A 680 -19.48 -48.40 20.71
CA HIS A 680 -18.20 -47.98 20.14
C HIS A 680 -17.70 -46.64 20.72
N ALA A 681 -18.58 -45.65 20.84
CA ALA A 681 -18.25 -44.36 21.44
C ALA A 681 -17.86 -44.51 22.92
N PHE A 682 -18.62 -45.31 23.69
CA PHE A 682 -18.32 -45.59 25.09
C PHE A 682 -16.96 -46.27 25.26
N LYS A 683 -16.67 -47.31 24.46
CA LYS A 683 -15.36 -47.99 24.48
C LYS A 683 -14.22 -47.01 24.20
N ASN A 684 -14.35 -46.18 23.17
CA ASN A 684 -13.32 -45.22 22.78
C ASN A 684 -13.11 -44.14 23.84
N ALA A 685 -14.19 -43.64 24.47
CA ALA A 685 -14.09 -42.72 25.60
C ALA A 685 -13.34 -43.35 26.80
N GLN A 686 -13.66 -44.61 27.15
CA GLN A 686 -12.94 -45.30 28.23
C GLN A 686 -11.47 -45.60 27.88
N HIS A 687 -11.18 -45.96 26.63
CA HIS A 687 -9.79 -46.14 26.16
C HIS A 687 -9.00 -44.84 26.22
N LEU A 688 -9.62 -43.70 25.87
CA LEU A 688 -9.00 -42.39 25.98
C LEU A 688 -8.70 -42.06 27.44
N ARG A 689 -9.65 -42.29 28.36
CA ARG A 689 -9.46 -42.08 29.81
C ARG A 689 -8.33 -42.93 30.38
N VAL A 690 -8.32 -44.24 30.09
CA VAL A 690 -7.26 -45.15 30.57
C VAL A 690 -5.91 -44.77 29.98
N GLY A 691 -5.86 -44.56 28.66
CA GLY A 691 -4.62 -44.22 27.96
C GLY A 691 -4.03 -42.88 28.35
N VAL A 692 -4.85 -41.87 28.63
CA VAL A 692 -4.38 -40.57 29.13
C VAL A 692 -3.78 -40.71 30.53
N ARG A 693 -4.43 -41.47 31.42
CA ARG A 693 -3.94 -41.67 32.80
C ARG A 693 -2.63 -42.46 32.85
N ASP A 694 -2.48 -43.44 31.97
CA ASP A 694 -1.22 -44.15 31.73
C ASP A 694 -0.13 -43.18 31.21
N LEU A 695 -0.45 -42.38 30.18
CA LEU A 695 0.47 -41.40 29.60
C LEU A 695 1.02 -40.38 30.60
N ILE A 696 0.20 -39.92 31.54
CA ILE A 696 0.61 -38.96 32.58
C ILE A 696 1.14 -39.63 33.85
N GLY A 697 1.15 -40.98 33.92
CA GLY A 697 1.64 -41.75 35.06
C GLY A 697 0.80 -41.61 36.33
N LYS A 698 -0.51 -41.33 36.19
CA LYS A 698 -1.44 -41.24 37.34
C LYS A 698 -1.83 -42.61 37.89
N ASP A 699 -1.84 -43.64 37.05
CA ASP A 699 -2.09 -45.03 37.44
C ASP A 699 -0.98 -45.94 36.93
N ASP A 700 -0.76 -47.05 37.63
CA ASP A 700 0.22 -48.05 37.24
C ASP A 700 -0.32 -48.99 36.15
N ILE A 701 0.60 -49.71 35.52
CA ILE A 701 0.29 -50.66 34.46
C ILE A 701 -0.63 -51.80 34.94
N GLN A 702 -0.67 -52.10 36.25
CA GLN A 702 -1.53 -53.15 36.80
C GLN A 702 -2.99 -52.70 36.94
N LYS A 703 -3.24 -51.40 37.01
CA LYS A 703 -4.59 -50.81 37.01
C LYS A 703 -5.10 -50.51 35.61
N THR A 704 -4.22 -50.27 34.64
CA THR A 704 -4.59 -49.89 33.27
C THR A 704 -4.66 -51.08 32.30
N HIS A 705 -3.95 -52.19 32.58
CA HIS A 705 -4.01 -53.47 31.85
C HIS A 705 -4.71 -54.56 32.64
#